data_AF-A0A7W1YL91-F1
#
_entry.id   AF-A0A7W1YL91-F1
#
_cell.length_a   1.000
_cell.length_b   1.000
_cell.length_c   1.000
_cell.angle_alpha   90.00
_cell.angle_beta   90.00
_cell.angle_gamma   90.00
#
_symmetry.space_group_name_H-M   'P 1'
#
loop_
_entity.id
_entity.type
_entity.pdbx_description
1 polymer ?
#
loop_
_entity_poly.entity_id
_entity_poly.type
_entity_poly.pdbx_seq_one_letter_code
_entity_poly.pdbx_strand_id
1 'polypeptide(L)'
;MSIPQNADRARNRYAAVLYRSALLRDPDATRAGQAIITAWSHLDWDILPLDDQIELRLIAALPPIPRFRWKRRASFAPIPASFWTLSPPTRLALGLRLLRGMGSPAIARALNLSLLETQNLLLDGLLRSSGITCSSDLECRHCMLARLDDASGERAHLLNCAHCRETIPQLERYEAELAQQLGRAVGSIGLPHAVDDALVATFRTTGSGKRGEAPLWQRPFVWQVTTVGLVVLGLALLFRSHTNRPAVSVMLGDRVASAKVIIDDARRQYDTVPVVSGILHRRWAINLDRPQLSLQADEWVDPQQPGRHRMQLMTDQNTREWQVGDGAEELRYVSSLAPWFCGIVPPGVDIHNSQQNIWHIAAQEQAEMRQARWHHGPWAIGLQYLDLAAAGQLRSLGTAGDGSDAALTISAEGPAIDGTLLLRFDPVSHALKEVRQLRTNNGQTEERVPWRLVLNATIDRDQAQQTGILIRYPGDALPDSVQRALPIIDRACPLTGPEQAQSLPRLLASQGQASGQLWGLPTLPLGIDRAMIIGPGDPANPGNHGGPGASDLNTMRIVYIGATKRLVLMPGGQQFGINQPAQTGPWQISFFPSGMPTILRGTLQHTSTVQLGRGFGQRNGIRVQAEGWTKEELLPLLASVRPLSLEDWARSPDRFYEPVPLDPTLRERLLHIINASQPQAERIHHRVVLTTTRQNPAEVTLTDPYHLPTGKWPPVRRVESWSEVDPTSGTTLRWREVSTDTQGRSLTAEWNDGQVLHSYTAVSNSVITETASSAISAPLNPAADLLRNTDWQWTTQADGTLIAEHAQVLPWQGFDGLYQPWTLDDWTTDLGLRHGIERLIFNADGTLQAREILAAPRTNAQSAPVTTVLVHREVVLQDEWLPTASDASFTWNADPGAVEIGRFALDSLSTPQALGPQPHSLEEAAAAVPFPIWAWSRNNSTFAGPASNVPSQFANDEPLLGRASIEQALNLGVAVQLRYDLPYGPLELLEGPSPVLRRLLQQTAPRWTTSEPRQVTIHGQSHELWIMDGKSSNNSWLVFELDQTLFFMHFGGPPADVQAVIDHLGDLQVVTPSQHT
;
A
#
# COMPACT_ATOMS: atom_id res chain seq x y z
N MET A 1 -28.72 47.82 4.12
CA MET A 1 -28.87 46.35 4.15
C MET A 1 -27.53 45.73 3.77
N SER A 2 -27.03 44.80 4.59
CA SER A 2 -25.81 44.05 4.33
C SER A 2 -26.05 42.99 3.25
N ILE A 3 -25.09 42.79 2.36
CA ILE A 3 -25.11 41.71 1.36
C ILE A 3 -25.06 40.36 2.11
N PRO A 4 -25.85 39.34 1.71
CA PRO A 4 -25.74 37.99 2.29
C PRO A 4 -24.28 37.52 2.25
N GLN A 5 -23.76 37.02 3.38
CA GLN A 5 -22.34 36.71 3.53
C GLN A 5 -21.86 35.67 2.49
N ASN A 6 -22.73 34.72 2.12
CA ASN A 6 -22.45 33.70 1.11
C ASN A 6 -22.37 34.32 -0.31
N ALA A 7 -23.23 35.28 -0.62
CA ALA A 7 -23.22 35.99 -1.89
C ALA A 7 -21.95 36.83 -2.08
N ASP A 8 -21.50 37.52 -1.03
CA ASP A 8 -20.28 38.34 -1.07
C ASP A 8 -19.02 37.47 -1.23
N ARG A 9 -18.94 36.36 -0.48
CA ARG A 9 -17.85 35.37 -0.61
C ARG A 9 -17.84 34.73 -2.00
N ALA A 10 -18.99 34.34 -2.54
CA ALA A 10 -19.10 33.77 -3.88
C ALA A 10 -18.77 34.79 -4.97
N ARG A 11 -19.16 36.07 -4.82
CA ARG A 11 -18.78 37.15 -5.76
C ARG A 11 -17.26 37.30 -5.82
N ASN A 12 -16.61 37.44 -4.67
CA ASN A 12 -15.16 37.65 -4.58
C ASN A 12 -14.37 36.45 -5.17
N ARG A 13 -14.91 35.23 -5.04
CA ARG A 13 -14.25 34.01 -5.53
C ARG A 13 -14.53 33.69 -7.01
N TYR A 14 -15.76 33.90 -7.48
CA TYR A 14 -16.21 33.33 -8.77
C TYR A 14 -16.65 34.36 -9.82
N ALA A 15 -16.90 35.64 -9.48
CA ALA A 15 -17.49 36.58 -10.44
C ALA A 15 -16.59 36.86 -11.65
N ALA A 16 -15.30 37.10 -11.44
CA ALA A 16 -14.34 37.30 -12.53
C ALA A 16 -14.12 36.03 -13.38
N VAL A 17 -14.28 34.85 -12.77
CA VAL A 17 -14.19 33.56 -13.45
C VAL A 17 -15.42 33.33 -14.32
N LEU A 18 -16.63 33.52 -13.77
CA LEU A 18 -17.86 33.38 -14.55
C LEU A 18 -17.93 34.39 -15.69
N TYR A 19 -17.31 35.58 -15.52
CA TYR A 19 -17.21 36.57 -16.58
C TYR A 19 -16.38 36.11 -17.76
N ARG A 20 -15.23 35.49 -17.50
CA ARG A 20 -14.40 34.89 -18.56
C ARG A 20 -15.14 33.74 -19.28
N SER A 21 -15.84 32.89 -18.54
CA SER A 21 -16.68 31.83 -19.12
C SER A 21 -17.85 32.39 -19.96
N ALA A 22 -18.49 33.46 -19.49
CA ALA A 22 -19.57 34.12 -20.21
C ALA A 22 -19.07 34.81 -21.49
N LEU A 23 -17.84 35.35 -21.50
CA LEU A 23 -17.20 35.93 -22.68
C LEU A 23 -16.86 34.89 -23.77
N LEU A 24 -16.49 33.67 -23.40
CA LEU A 24 -16.30 32.58 -24.35
C LEU A 24 -17.63 32.12 -24.97
N ARG A 25 -18.71 32.22 -24.18
CA ARG A 25 -20.06 31.93 -24.63
C ARG A 25 -20.58 33.02 -25.59
N ASP A 26 -20.41 34.29 -25.22
CA ASP A 26 -20.77 35.48 -26.01
C ASP A 26 -19.67 36.56 -25.88
N PRO A 27 -18.93 36.88 -26.96
CA PRO A 27 -17.78 37.80 -26.87
C PRO A 27 -18.17 39.27 -26.66
N ASP A 28 -19.47 39.61 -26.64
CA ASP A 28 -19.91 40.94 -26.24
C ASP A 28 -19.85 41.10 -24.71
N ALA A 29 -18.90 41.92 -24.26
CA ALA A 29 -18.65 42.24 -22.86
C ALA A 29 -19.90 42.68 -22.08
N THR A 30 -20.83 43.38 -22.73
CA THR A 30 -22.08 43.86 -22.11
C THR A 30 -23.04 42.71 -21.89
N ARG A 31 -23.20 41.83 -22.89
CA ARG A 31 -24.09 40.67 -22.79
C ARG A 31 -23.54 39.61 -21.85
N ALA A 32 -22.22 39.41 -21.83
CA ALA A 32 -21.55 38.54 -20.85
C ALA A 32 -21.76 39.07 -19.42
N GLY A 33 -21.61 40.39 -19.20
CA GLY A 33 -21.89 41.01 -17.91
C GLY A 33 -23.35 40.85 -17.47
N GLN A 34 -24.30 41.07 -18.38
CA GLN A 34 -25.72 40.91 -18.10
C GLN A 34 -26.08 39.45 -17.77
N ALA A 35 -25.50 38.48 -18.47
CA ALA A 35 -25.76 37.05 -18.24
C ALA A 35 -25.37 36.60 -16.83
N ILE A 36 -24.28 37.16 -16.30
CA ILE A 36 -23.78 36.87 -14.95
C ILE A 36 -24.68 37.49 -13.89
N ILE A 37 -25.07 38.76 -14.09
CA ILE A 37 -26.01 39.43 -13.19
C ILE A 37 -27.31 38.62 -13.09
N THR A 38 -27.81 38.15 -14.25
CA THR A 38 -28.98 37.27 -14.30
C THR A 38 -28.73 35.93 -13.58
N ALA A 39 -27.61 35.25 -13.83
CA ALA A 39 -27.28 33.99 -13.16
C ALA A 39 -27.22 34.14 -11.63
N TRP A 40 -26.61 35.22 -11.14
CA TRP A 40 -26.54 35.53 -9.71
C TRP A 40 -27.91 35.84 -9.10
N SER A 41 -28.81 36.47 -9.86
CA SER A 41 -30.19 36.74 -9.41
C SER A 41 -31.10 35.51 -9.37
N HIS A 42 -30.73 34.43 -10.05
CA HIS A 42 -31.50 33.18 -10.08
C HIS A 42 -31.22 32.24 -8.90
N LEU A 43 -30.17 32.52 -8.13
CA LEU A 43 -29.80 31.73 -6.95
C LEU A 43 -30.34 32.39 -5.68
N ASP A 44 -30.92 31.58 -4.80
CA ASP A 44 -31.35 32.01 -3.48
C ASP A 44 -30.18 31.91 -2.49
N TRP A 45 -29.48 33.02 -2.31
CA TRP A 45 -28.24 33.09 -1.53
C TRP A 45 -28.42 32.94 -0.02
N ASP A 46 -29.64 33.03 0.49
CA ASP A 46 -29.92 32.91 1.92
C ASP A 46 -29.95 31.44 2.38
N ILE A 47 -30.25 30.51 1.46
CA ILE A 47 -30.33 29.07 1.73
C ILE A 47 -29.22 28.26 1.02
N LEU A 48 -28.44 28.89 0.13
CA LEU A 48 -27.43 28.19 -0.64
C LEU A 48 -26.17 27.91 0.21
N PRO A 49 -25.75 26.64 0.37
CA PRO A 49 -24.52 26.30 1.07
C PRO A 49 -23.28 26.70 0.24
N LEU A 50 -22.24 27.22 0.91
CA LEU A 50 -20.98 27.59 0.27
C LEU A 50 -20.06 26.39 0.00
N ASP A 51 -20.51 25.49 -0.87
CA ASP A 51 -19.83 24.25 -1.25
C ASP A 51 -19.06 24.35 -2.58
N ASP A 52 -18.32 23.31 -2.93
CA ASP A 52 -17.57 23.21 -4.19
C ASP A 52 -18.49 23.14 -5.44
N GLN A 53 -19.81 23.09 -5.27
CA GLN A 53 -20.79 23.03 -6.36
C GLN A 53 -21.30 24.42 -6.77
N ILE A 54 -20.99 25.50 -6.03
CA ILE A 54 -21.45 26.86 -6.36
C ILE A 54 -21.05 27.29 -7.77
N GLU A 55 -19.80 27.03 -8.18
CA GLU A 55 -19.33 27.41 -9.52
C GLU A 55 -20.18 26.74 -10.60
N LEU A 56 -20.53 25.47 -10.41
CA LEU A 56 -21.36 24.68 -11.34
C LEU A 56 -22.80 25.20 -11.36
N ARG A 57 -23.39 25.51 -10.20
CA ARG A 57 -24.74 26.10 -10.08
C ARG A 57 -24.83 27.46 -10.77
N LEU A 58 -23.80 28.28 -10.64
CA LEU A 58 -23.70 29.59 -11.30
C LEU A 58 -23.56 29.48 -12.83
N ILE A 59 -22.80 28.50 -13.32
CA ILE A 59 -22.70 28.22 -14.76
C ILE A 59 -24.05 27.74 -15.31
N ALA A 60 -24.72 26.83 -14.60
CA ALA A 60 -26.04 26.31 -14.98
C ALA A 60 -27.12 27.41 -15.00
N ALA A 61 -26.99 28.42 -14.15
CA ALA A 61 -27.90 29.56 -14.07
C ALA A 61 -27.69 30.61 -15.18
N LEU A 62 -26.69 30.47 -16.06
CA LEU A 62 -26.47 31.42 -17.14
C LEU A 62 -27.62 31.37 -18.18
N PRO A 63 -28.26 32.50 -18.52
CA PRO A 63 -29.43 32.50 -19.40
C PRO A 63 -29.07 32.09 -20.84
N PRO A 64 -29.96 31.43 -21.60
CA PRO A 64 -29.69 31.05 -22.99
C PRO A 64 -29.47 32.28 -23.88
N ILE A 65 -28.65 32.13 -24.93
CA ILE A 65 -28.40 33.23 -25.88
C ILE A 65 -29.60 33.35 -26.85
N PRO A 66 -30.21 34.54 -27.02
CA PRO A 66 -31.33 34.74 -27.94
C PRO A 66 -30.92 34.49 -29.40
N ARG A 67 -31.78 33.80 -30.15
CA ARG A 67 -31.48 33.26 -31.50
C ARG A 67 -31.32 34.32 -32.62
N PHE A 68 -31.51 35.62 -32.38
CA PHE A 68 -31.55 36.64 -33.44
C PHE A 68 -30.51 37.78 -33.32
N ARG A 69 -29.88 38.06 -34.47
CA ARG A 69 -28.97 39.16 -34.88
C ARG A 69 -27.46 38.95 -34.66
N TRP A 70 -26.79 38.58 -35.75
CA TRP A 70 -25.35 38.73 -35.92
C TRP A 70 -25.04 40.12 -36.50
N LYS A 71 -24.43 40.99 -35.69
CA LYS A 71 -23.59 42.10 -36.18
C LYS A 71 -22.24 42.00 -35.50
N ARG A 72 -21.18 41.94 -36.32
CA ARG A 72 -19.73 41.82 -36.03
C ARG A 72 -19.37 40.90 -34.85
N ARG A 73 -18.83 39.71 -35.18
CA ARG A 73 -18.14 38.85 -34.21
C ARG A 73 -16.93 39.62 -33.65
N ALA A 74 -17.06 40.17 -32.46
CA ALA A 74 -15.89 40.48 -31.66
C ALA A 74 -15.13 39.15 -31.46
N SER A 75 -13.88 39.11 -31.90
CA SER A 75 -12.99 37.97 -31.67
C SER A 75 -11.86 38.49 -30.80
N PHE A 76 -11.51 37.75 -29.76
CA PHE A 76 -10.33 38.06 -28.96
C PHE A 76 -9.13 37.41 -29.66
N ALA A 77 -8.19 38.21 -30.17
CA ALA A 77 -6.89 37.67 -30.55
C ALA A 77 -6.15 37.25 -29.25
N PRO A 78 -5.50 36.07 -29.19
CA PRO A 78 -5.14 35.17 -30.29
C PRO A 78 -6.08 33.95 -30.53
N ILE A 79 -7.37 33.98 -30.15
CA ILE A 79 -8.27 32.82 -30.33
C ILE A 79 -8.63 32.62 -31.82
N PRO A 80 -8.51 31.39 -32.36
CA PRO A 80 -8.70 31.10 -33.78
C PRO A 80 -10.15 31.33 -34.22
N ALA A 81 -10.34 31.77 -35.46
CA ALA A 81 -11.66 32.03 -36.03
C ALA A 81 -12.57 30.80 -36.04
N SER A 82 -11.99 29.60 -36.17
CA SER A 82 -12.68 28.30 -36.11
C SER A 82 -13.28 28.00 -34.74
N PHE A 83 -12.74 28.54 -33.65
CA PHE A 83 -13.36 28.43 -32.33
C PHE A 83 -14.67 29.23 -32.27
N TRP A 84 -14.71 30.42 -32.87
CA TRP A 84 -15.88 31.29 -32.87
C TRP A 84 -17.01 30.82 -33.80
N THR A 85 -16.77 29.84 -34.67
CA THR A 85 -17.82 29.18 -35.46
C THR A 85 -18.54 28.07 -34.71
N LEU A 86 -17.99 27.59 -33.59
CA LEU A 86 -18.63 26.61 -32.73
C LEU A 86 -19.90 27.15 -32.07
N SER A 87 -20.80 26.25 -31.70
CA SER A 87 -22.01 26.61 -30.96
C SER A 87 -21.64 27.21 -29.59
N PRO A 88 -22.44 28.14 -29.02
CA PRO A 88 -22.13 28.70 -27.71
C PRO A 88 -21.99 27.66 -26.58
N PRO A 89 -22.81 26.58 -26.51
CA PRO A 89 -22.58 25.48 -25.56
C PRO A 89 -21.22 24.80 -25.76
N THR A 90 -20.80 24.56 -27.00
CA THR A 90 -19.49 23.98 -27.32
C THR A 90 -18.33 24.87 -26.88
N ARG A 91 -18.42 26.18 -27.15
CA ARG A 91 -17.39 27.15 -26.71
C ARG A 91 -17.29 27.24 -25.19
N LEU A 92 -18.43 27.21 -24.51
CA LEU A 92 -18.47 27.21 -23.05
C LEU A 92 -17.84 25.91 -22.50
N ALA A 93 -18.22 24.74 -23.02
CA ALA A 93 -17.65 23.46 -22.58
C ALA A 93 -16.14 23.39 -22.77
N LEU A 94 -15.62 23.80 -23.93
CA LEU A 94 -14.18 23.88 -24.18
C LEU A 94 -13.51 24.90 -23.26
N GLY A 95 -14.15 26.04 -23.00
CA GLY A 95 -13.66 27.01 -22.02
C GLY A 95 -13.53 26.45 -20.60
N LEU A 96 -14.54 25.72 -20.13
CA LEU A 96 -14.53 25.08 -18.82
C LEU A 96 -13.46 23.99 -18.74
N ARG A 97 -13.26 23.22 -19.81
CA ARG A 97 -12.18 22.23 -19.87
C ARG A 97 -10.80 22.88 -19.86
N LEU A 98 -10.56 23.80 -20.80
CA LEU A 98 -9.20 24.29 -21.10
C LEU A 98 -8.73 25.43 -20.18
N LEU A 99 -9.64 26.25 -19.65
CA LEU A 99 -9.28 27.33 -18.71
C LEU A 99 -9.49 26.96 -17.25
N ARG A 100 -10.43 26.05 -16.97
CA ARG A 100 -10.79 25.68 -15.58
C ARG A 100 -10.32 24.28 -15.20
N GLY A 101 -9.83 23.48 -16.15
CA GLY A 101 -9.42 22.10 -15.89
C GLY A 101 -10.57 21.20 -15.44
N MET A 102 -11.82 21.55 -15.79
CA MET A 102 -12.97 20.74 -15.40
C MET A 102 -13.04 19.47 -16.26
N GLY A 103 -13.15 18.30 -15.61
CA GLY A 103 -13.41 17.03 -16.30
C GLY A 103 -14.84 16.94 -16.85
N SER A 104 -15.07 16.04 -17.80
CA SER A 104 -16.38 15.92 -18.49
C SER A 104 -17.57 15.70 -17.55
N PRO A 105 -17.49 14.94 -16.43
CA PRO A 105 -18.61 14.81 -15.49
C PRO A 105 -19.01 16.12 -14.80
N ALA A 106 -18.06 17.02 -14.53
CA ALA A 106 -18.35 18.33 -13.95
C ALA A 106 -19.00 19.26 -14.98
N ILE A 107 -18.50 19.25 -16.21
CA ILE A 107 -19.06 20.01 -17.34
C ILE A 107 -20.49 19.53 -17.65
N ALA A 108 -20.74 18.22 -17.64
CA ALA A 108 -22.06 17.63 -17.86
C ALA A 108 -23.11 18.18 -16.86
N ARG A 109 -22.75 18.22 -15.57
CA ARG A 109 -23.61 18.83 -14.53
C ARG A 109 -23.79 20.33 -14.71
N ALA A 110 -22.72 21.06 -15.07
CA ALA A 110 -22.79 22.51 -15.28
C ALA A 110 -23.66 22.91 -16.46
N LEU A 111 -23.68 22.09 -17.52
CA LEU A 111 -24.44 22.35 -18.75
C LEU A 111 -25.80 21.64 -18.79
N ASN A 112 -26.11 20.82 -17.79
CA ASN A 112 -27.29 19.96 -17.73
C ASN A 112 -27.41 19.04 -18.97
N LEU A 113 -26.31 18.34 -19.30
CA LEU A 113 -26.20 17.37 -20.38
C LEU A 113 -25.80 16.00 -19.81
N SER A 114 -26.04 14.91 -20.56
CA SER A 114 -25.45 13.62 -20.20
C SER A 114 -23.93 13.63 -20.37
N LEU A 115 -23.24 12.70 -19.69
CA LEU A 115 -21.79 12.56 -19.81
C LEU A 115 -21.36 12.29 -21.26
N LEU A 116 -22.06 11.38 -21.94
CA LEU A 116 -21.77 11.02 -23.32
C LEU A 116 -22.04 12.20 -24.28
N GLU A 117 -23.12 12.96 -24.10
CA GLU A 117 -23.36 14.18 -24.90
C GLU A 117 -22.26 15.22 -24.69
N THR A 118 -21.77 15.35 -23.46
CA THR A 118 -20.69 16.29 -23.11
C THR A 118 -19.36 15.87 -23.74
N GLN A 119 -18.99 14.60 -23.65
CA GLN A 119 -17.77 14.07 -24.27
C GLN A 119 -17.82 14.20 -25.79
N ASN A 120 -18.97 13.89 -26.41
CA ASN A 120 -19.16 14.11 -27.85
C ASN A 120 -19.05 15.59 -28.22
N LEU A 121 -19.66 16.48 -27.43
CA LEU A 121 -19.63 17.92 -27.65
C LEU A 121 -18.22 18.50 -27.52
N LEU A 122 -17.39 17.98 -26.60
CA LEU A 122 -15.98 18.35 -26.45
C LEU A 122 -15.14 17.82 -27.62
N LEU A 123 -15.25 16.52 -27.95
CA LEU A 123 -14.50 15.89 -29.04
C LEU A 123 -14.82 16.55 -30.39
N ASP A 124 -16.11 16.69 -30.72
CA ASP A 124 -16.52 17.32 -31.96
C ASP A 124 -16.13 18.80 -32.02
N GLY A 125 -16.11 19.49 -30.87
CA GLY A 125 -15.61 20.86 -30.75
C GLY A 125 -14.12 20.97 -31.06
N LEU A 126 -13.29 20.07 -30.52
CA LEU A 126 -11.86 20.02 -30.80
C LEU A 126 -11.58 19.65 -32.26
N LEU A 127 -12.27 18.64 -32.81
CA LEU A 127 -12.12 18.23 -34.21
C LEU A 127 -12.53 19.35 -35.19
N ARG A 128 -13.70 19.98 -34.97
CA ARG A 128 -14.17 21.07 -35.85
C ARG A 128 -13.31 22.33 -35.76
N SER A 129 -12.72 22.61 -34.60
CA SER A 129 -11.90 23.81 -34.44
C SER A 129 -10.45 23.62 -34.91
N SER A 130 -9.92 22.40 -34.81
CA SER A 130 -8.59 22.03 -35.32
C SER A 130 -8.56 21.73 -36.83
N GLY A 131 -9.70 21.31 -37.41
CA GLY A 131 -9.76 20.83 -38.79
C GLY A 131 -9.25 19.39 -38.96
N ILE A 132 -8.92 18.70 -37.86
CA ILE A 132 -8.49 17.30 -37.85
C ILE A 132 -9.69 16.40 -38.17
N THR A 133 -9.52 15.45 -39.09
CA THR A 133 -10.55 14.47 -39.44
C THR A 133 -10.44 13.23 -38.56
N CYS A 134 -11.57 12.83 -37.99
CA CYS A 134 -11.72 11.57 -37.27
C CYS A 134 -12.22 10.50 -38.25
N SER A 135 -11.66 9.29 -38.18
CA SER A 135 -12.21 8.11 -38.86
C SER A 135 -13.71 7.94 -38.55
N SER A 136 -14.49 7.46 -39.51
CA SER A 136 -15.89 7.10 -39.31
C SER A 136 -16.09 5.81 -38.51
N ASP A 137 -14.99 5.12 -38.18
CA ASP A 137 -14.98 3.93 -37.35
C ASP A 137 -15.41 4.25 -35.90
N LEU A 138 -16.38 3.48 -35.41
CA LEU A 138 -16.96 3.64 -34.08
C LEU A 138 -15.92 3.38 -32.98
N GLU A 139 -15.00 2.44 -33.20
CA GLU A 139 -13.95 2.10 -32.24
C GLU A 139 -12.92 3.23 -32.10
N CYS A 140 -12.50 3.83 -33.22
CA CYS A 140 -11.62 5.00 -33.21
C CYS A 140 -12.25 6.17 -32.42
N ARG A 141 -13.55 6.41 -32.64
CA ARG A 141 -14.29 7.44 -31.91
C ARG A 141 -14.41 7.11 -30.42
N HIS A 142 -14.65 5.86 -30.05
CA HIS A 142 -14.73 5.42 -28.66
C HIS A 142 -13.39 5.61 -27.93
N CYS A 143 -12.28 5.23 -28.58
CA CYS A 143 -10.93 5.46 -28.08
C CYS A 143 -10.66 6.95 -27.81
N MET A 144 -11.04 7.84 -28.73
CA MET A 144 -10.88 9.29 -28.53
C MET A 144 -11.77 9.86 -27.42
N LEU A 145 -13.00 9.36 -27.27
CA LEU A 145 -13.89 9.78 -26.17
C LEU A 145 -13.34 9.35 -24.81
N ALA A 146 -12.85 8.11 -24.70
CA ALA A 146 -12.24 7.59 -23.46
C ALA A 146 -11.02 8.42 -23.04
N ARG A 147 -10.25 8.91 -24.02
CA ARG A 147 -9.05 9.72 -23.77
C ARG A 147 -9.29 11.16 -23.32
N LEU A 148 -10.52 11.68 -23.45
CA LEU A 148 -10.82 13.03 -22.96
C LEU A 148 -10.64 13.14 -21.45
N ASP A 149 -11.01 12.13 -20.67
CA ASP A 149 -10.95 12.17 -19.21
C ASP A 149 -9.84 11.28 -18.62
N ASP A 150 -9.32 10.32 -19.39
CA ASP A 150 -8.24 9.41 -18.99
C ASP A 150 -7.19 9.25 -20.10
N ALA A 151 -6.00 9.81 -19.91
CA ALA A 151 -4.89 9.69 -20.87
C ALA A 151 -4.41 8.23 -21.09
N SER A 152 -4.88 7.27 -20.29
CA SER A 152 -4.65 5.83 -20.47
C SER A 152 -5.82 5.08 -21.12
N GLY A 153 -6.94 5.75 -21.41
CA GLY A 153 -8.13 5.18 -22.04
C GLY A 153 -7.81 4.49 -23.38
N GLU A 154 -8.32 3.26 -23.54
CA GLU A 154 -8.29 2.43 -24.77
C GLU A 154 -6.89 2.20 -25.40
N ARG A 155 -5.86 2.00 -24.56
CA ARG A 155 -4.50 1.65 -25.04
C ARG A 155 -4.46 0.46 -26.01
N ALA A 156 -5.36 -0.51 -25.88
CA ALA A 156 -5.43 -1.67 -26.76
C ALA A 156 -5.76 -1.28 -28.22
N HIS A 157 -6.74 -0.40 -28.45
CA HIS A 157 -7.08 0.06 -29.79
C HIS A 157 -5.99 1.01 -30.34
N LEU A 158 -5.41 1.88 -29.50
CA LEU A 158 -4.31 2.77 -29.90
C LEU A 158 -3.06 2.01 -30.39
N LEU A 159 -2.73 0.87 -29.77
CA LEU A 159 -1.62 0.02 -30.19
C LEU A 159 -1.82 -0.63 -31.56
N ASN A 160 -3.07 -0.76 -32.02
CA ASN A 160 -3.42 -1.48 -33.24
C ASN A 160 -3.90 -0.55 -34.37
N CYS A 161 -4.46 0.62 -34.05
CA CYS A 161 -5.02 1.55 -35.03
C CYS A 161 -4.03 2.65 -35.42
N ALA A 162 -3.52 2.60 -36.65
CA ALA A 162 -2.59 3.59 -37.19
C ALA A 162 -3.17 5.01 -37.22
N HIS A 163 -4.46 5.14 -37.53
CA HIS A 163 -5.14 6.44 -37.54
C HIS A 163 -5.19 7.07 -36.14
N CYS A 164 -5.55 6.32 -35.09
CA CYS A 164 -5.54 6.83 -33.73
C CYS A 164 -4.14 7.26 -33.27
N ARG A 165 -3.07 6.52 -33.64
CA ARG A 165 -1.69 6.89 -33.31
C ARG A 165 -1.25 8.22 -33.92
N GLU A 166 -1.80 8.59 -35.06
CA GLU A 166 -1.48 9.85 -35.74
C GLU A 166 -2.37 11.01 -35.26
N THR A 167 -3.67 10.75 -35.13
CA THR A 167 -4.70 11.76 -34.80
C THR A 167 -4.61 12.25 -33.35
N ILE A 168 -4.36 11.36 -32.38
CA ILE A 168 -4.34 11.72 -30.95
C ILE A 168 -3.24 12.74 -30.61
N PRO A 169 -1.96 12.54 -30.98
CA PRO A 169 -0.91 13.53 -30.70
C PRO A 169 -1.13 14.88 -31.40
N GLN A 170 -1.87 14.91 -32.52
CA GLN A 170 -2.25 16.17 -33.17
C GLN A 170 -3.35 16.88 -32.39
N LEU A 171 -4.35 16.13 -31.92
CA LEU A 171 -5.46 16.67 -31.12
C LEU A 171 -4.96 17.20 -29.77
N GLU A 172 -4.07 16.48 -29.09
CA GLU A 172 -3.48 16.89 -27.81
C GLU A 172 -2.63 18.18 -27.95
N ARG A 173 -1.85 18.30 -29.03
CA ARG A 173 -1.10 19.53 -29.34
C ARG A 173 -2.03 20.71 -29.58
N TYR A 174 -3.06 20.51 -30.39
CA TYR A 174 -4.05 21.55 -30.65
C TYR A 174 -4.81 21.96 -29.38
N GLU A 175 -5.15 21.01 -28.51
CA GLU A 175 -5.80 21.27 -27.23
C GLU A 175 -4.92 22.16 -26.34
N ALA A 176 -3.61 21.86 -26.24
CA ALA A 176 -2.64 22.66 -25.49
C ALA A 176 -2.45 24.08 -26.08
N GLU A 177 -2.38 24.20 -27.41
CA GLU A 177 -2.28 25.49 -28.11
C GLU A 177 -3.54 26.34 -27.88
N LEU A 178 -4.72 25.74 -28.01
CA LEU A 178 -5.99 26.42 -27.79
C LEU A 178 -6.14 26.85 -26.33
N ALA A 179 -5.73 26.02 -25.36
CA ALA A 179 -5.71 26.39 -23.94
C ALA A 179 -4.80 27.60 -23.69
N GLN A 180 -3.61 27.63 -24.28
CA GLN A 180 -2.69 28.76 -24.17
C GLN A 180 -3.26 30.04 -24.80
N GLN A 181 -3.90 29.93 -25.97
CA GLN A 181 -4.52 31.06 -26.67
C GLN A 181 -5.72 31.62 -25.89
N LEU A 182 -6.59 30.75 -25.36
CA LEU A 182 -7.69 31.14 -24.47
C LEU A 182 -7.13 31.83 -23.20
N GLY A 183 -6.09 31.26 -22.59
CA GLY A 183 -5.44 31.81 -21.40
C GLY A 183 -4.88 33.21 -21.64
N ARG A 184 -4.25 33.46 -22.80
CA ARG A 184 -3.74 34.79 -23.18
C ARG A 184 -4.86 35.78 -23.52
N ALA A 185 -5.92 35.32 -24.19
CA ALA A 185 -7.00 36.18 -24.68
C ALA A 185 -7.92 36.66 -23.56
N VAL A 186 -8.32 35.75 -22.65
CA VAL A 186 -9.31 36.05 -21.62
C VAL A 186 -8.78 35.95 -20.20
N GLY A 187 -7.59 35.37 -19.98
CA GLY A 187 -7.05 35.12 -18.64
C GLY A 187 -6.82 36.39 -17.81
N SER A 188 -6.40 37.49 -18.44
CA SER A 188 -6.17 38.79 -17.78
C SER A 188 -7.40 39.72 -17.77
N ILE A 189 -8.53 39.30 -18.36
CA ILE A 189 -9.74 40.12 -18.39
C ILE A 189 -10.39 40.07 -17.00
N GLY A 190 -10.33 41.20 -16.29
CA GLY A 190 -11.02 41.41 -15.02
C GLY A 190 -12.53 41.63 -15.19
N LEU A 191 -13.27 41.50 -14.10
CA LEU A 191 -14.68 41.87 -14.06
C LEU A 191 -14.81 43.40 -14.19
N PRO A 192 -15.60 43.93 -15.15
CA PRO A 192 -15.81 45.37 -15.25
C PRO A 192 -16.50 45.92 -13.99
N HIS A 193 -16.03 47.06 -13.48
CA HIS A 193 -16.62 47.69 -12.28
C HIS A 193 -18.14 47.88 -12.38
N ALA A 194 -18.65 48.26 -13.56
CA ALA A 194 -20.10 48.41 -13.77
C ALA A 194 -20.89 47.09 -13.59
N VAL A 195 -20.27 45.93 -13.85
CA VAL A 195 -20.88 44.61 -13.64
C VAL A 195 -20.77 44.21 -12.17
N ASP A 196 -19.63 44.48 -11.52
CA ASP A 196 -19.44 44.24 -10.08
C ASP A 196 -20.41 45.07 -9.23
N ASP A 197 -20.57 46.35 -9.55
CA ASP A 197 -21.52 47.27 -8.91
C ASP A 197 -22.96 46.80 -9.11
N ALA A 198 -23.29 46.28 -10.29
CA ALA A 198 -24.62 45.73 -10.58
C ALA A 198 -24.89 44.42 -9.81
N LEU A 199 -23.88 43.57 -9.62
CA LEU A 199 -23.98 42.38 -8.76
C LEU A 199 -24.23 42.80 -7.30
N VAL A 200 -23.48 43.77 -6.79
CA VAL A 200 -23.70 44.37 -5.46
C VAL A 200 -25.12 44.94 -5.32
N ALA A 201 -25.62 45.63 -6.34
CA ALA A 201 -26.97 46.18 -6.35
C ALA A 201 -28.06 45.09 -6.36
N THR A 202 -27.82 43.97 -7.04
CA THR A 202 -28.77 42.83 -7.12
C THR A 202 -29.03 42.21 -5.74
N PHE A 203 -28.04 42.21 -4.85
CA PHE A 203 -28.20 41.72 -3.47
C PHE A 203 -28.93 42.71 -2.55
N ARG A 204 -28.92 44.00 -2.89
CA ARG A 204 -29.63 45.04 -2.11
C ARG A 204 -31.12 45.07 -2.40
N THR A 205 -31.55 44.57 -3.56
CA THR A 205 -32.96 44.56 -4.00
C THR A 205 -33.69 43.26 -3.70
N THR A 206 -32.98 42.15 -3.45
CA THR A 206 -33.56 40.82 -3.18
C THR A 206 -33.93 40.58 -1.70
N GLY A 207 -33.41 41.38 -0.76
CA GLY A 207 -33.69 41.28 0.68
C GLY A 207 -35.04 41.83 1.16
N SER A 208 -35.96 42.21 0.27
CA SER A 208 -37.31 42.63 0.64
C SER A 208 -38.37 41.78 -0.07
N GLY A 209 -38.98 40.86 0.67
CA GLY A 209 -40.22 40.23 0.25
C GLY A 209 -41.32 41.28 0.06
N LYS A 210 -41.64 41.59 -1.20
CA LYS A 210 -42.96 41.90 -1.77
C LYS A 210 -42.75 42.45 -3.19
N ARG A 211 -43.14 41.67 -4.19
CA ARG A 211 -43.34 42.17 -5.57
C ARG A 211 -44.46 43.20 -5.54
N GLY A 212 -44.10 44.47 -5.71
CA GLY A 212 -45.01 45.56 -6.09
C GLY A 212 -44.51 46.15 -7.39
N GLU A 213 -45.30 46.00 -8.44
CA GLU A 213 -45.10 46.64 -9.74
C GLU A 213 -45.15 48.18 -9.59
N ALA A 214 -44.16 48.89 -10.14
CA ALA A 214 -44.27 50.31 -10.44
C ALA A 214 -43.26 50.72 -11.56
N PRO A 215 -43.58 51.76 -12.37
CA PRO A 215 -43.41 51.68 -13.82
C PRO A 215 -42.24 52.48 -14.43
N LEU A 216 -41.99 52.12 -15.69
CA LEU A 216 -40.89 52.42 -16.63
C LEU A 216 -40.62 53.89 -17.04
N TRP A 217 -41.06 54.93 -16.32
CA TRP A 217 -41.21 56.26 -16.96
C TRP A 217 -40.25 57.37 -16.53
N GLN A 218 -39.22 57.09 -15.71
CA GLN A 218 -38.26 58.14 -15.29
C GLN A 218 -36.83 57.83 -15.73
N ARG A 219 -36.60 57.94 -17.04
CA ARG A 219 -35.28 58.32 -17.56
C ARG A 219 -35.45 59.24 -18.77
N PRO A 220 -35.09 60.52 -18.68
CA PRO A 220 -34.65 61.25 -19.84
C PRO A 220 -33.16 60.94 -20.08
N PHE A 221 -32.96 60.21 -21.18
CA PHE A 221 -31.94 60.39 -22.22
C PHE A 221 -31.54 61.89 -22.33
N VAL A 222 -30.26 62.30 -22.45
CA VAL A 222 -29.60 62.66 -23.74
C VAL A 222 -28.27 63.41 -23.50
N TRP A 223 -27.18 62.90 -24.13
CA TRP A 223 -26.04 63.60 -24.78
C TRP A 223 -24.95 64.27 -23.92
N GLN A 224 -23.68 64.40 -24.32
CA GLN A 224 -22.82 63.84 -25.39
C GLN A 224 -21.37 64.34 -25.11
N VAL A 225 -20.38 63.50 -25.46
CA VAL A 225 -19.12 63.82 -26.19
C VAL A 225 -18.07 64.78 -25.56
N THR A 226 -16.81 64.32 -25.62
CA THR A 226 -15.50 65.03 -25.51
C THR A 226 -15.14 65.60 -24.13
N THR A 227 -13.96 65.36 -23.54
CA THR A 227 -12.63 65.64 -24.10
C THR A 227 -11.55 64.77 -23.42
N VAL A 228 -10.89 63.93 -24.22
CA VAL A 228 -9.55 63.38 -23.92
C VAL A 228 -8.55 64.48 -24.23
N GLY A 229 -7.67 64.84 -23.29
CA GLY A 229 -6.58 65.78 -23.62
C GLY A 229 -5.67 66.32 -22.52
N LEU A 230 -5.99 66.27 -21.22
CA LEU A 230 -5.27 67.14 -20.25
C LEU A 230 -5.01 66.60 -18.83
N VAL A 231 -4.89 65.28 -18.61
CA VAL A 231 -4.64 64.74 -17.25
C VAL A 231 -3.34 63.93 -17.11
N VAL A 232 -2.70 63.50 -18.21
CA VAL A 232 -1.45 62.71 -18.14
C VAL A 232 -0.20 63.56 -17.82
N LEU A 233 -0.31 64.90 -17.80
CA LEU A 233 0.78 65.79 -17.36
C LEU A 233 0.59 66.36 -15.93
N GLY A 234 -0.55 66.08 -15.27
CA GLY A 234 -0.89 66.65 -13.96
C GLY A 234 -0.58 65.75 -12.75
N LEU A 235 -0.34 64.45 -12.95
CA LEU A 235 -0.12 63.49 -11.85
C LEU A 235 1.35 63.12 -11.61
N ALA A 236 2.27 63.56 -12.48
CA ALA A 236 3.71 63.42 -12.27
C ALA A 236 4.33 64.57 -11.43
N LEU A 237 3.53 65.56 -11.00
CA LEU A 237 3.98 66.73 -10.23
C LEU A 237 3.39 66.86 -8.82
N LEU A 238 2.69 65.85 -8.30
CA LEU A 238 2.03 65.90 -6.97
C LEU A 238 2.56 64.88 -5.93
N PHE A 239 3.77 64.34 -6.11
CA PHE A 239 4.51 63.68 -5.02
C PHE A 239 5.91 64.30 -4.84
N ARG A 240 5.94 65.63 -4.69
CA ARG A 240 7.07 66.36 -4.11
C ARG A 240 6.56 67.09 -2.87
N SER A 241 6.52 66.39 -1.73
CA SER A 241 6.36 67.04 -0.43
C SER A 241 7.58 66.76 0.45
N HIS A 242 8.14 67.86 0.91
CA HIS A 242 9.21 67.98 1.88
C HIS A 242 9.01 67.08 3.11
N THR A 243 10.01 66.26 3.42
CA THR A 243 10.66 66.28 4.74
C THR A 243 12.12 65.84 4.58
N ASN A 244 13.01 66.82 4.37
CA ASN A 244 14.42 66.66 4.72
C ASN A 244 14.50 66.65 6.24
N ARG A 245 14.58 65.47 6.84
CA ARG A 245 15.21 65.29 8.15
C ARG A 245 16.41 64.38 7.94
N PRO A 246 17.60 64.75 8.42
CA PRO A 246 18.77 63.89 8.27
C PRO A 246 18.47 62.57 8.97
N ALA A 247 18.79 61.47 8.28
CA ALA A 247 18.89 60.17 8.91
C ALA A 247 19.86 60.33 10.09
N VAL A 248 19.33 60.27 11.31
CA VAL A 248 20.15 60.05 12.49
C VAL A 248 20.63 58.61 12.34
N SER A 249 21.82 58.45 11.77
CA SER A 249 22.62 57.26 11.96
C SER A 249 22.85 57.13 13.46
N VAL A 250 21.97 56.38 14.14
CA VAL A 250 22.29 55.86 15.47
C VAL A 250 23.49 54.93 15.24
N MET A 251 24.67 55.44 15.55
CA MET A 251 25.83 54.60 15.80
C MET A 251 25.51 53.70 17.00
N LEU A 252 24.93 52.54 16.74
CA LEU A 252 25.13 51.38 17.59
C LEU A 252 26.52 50.85 17.22
N GLY A 253 27.51 51.34 17.95
CA GLY A 253 28.81 50.69 18.04
C GLY A 253 28.63 49.36 18.72
N ASP A 254 28.58 48.30 17.92
CA ASP A 254 29.34 47.06 18.07
C ASP A 254 29.00 46.17 16.87
N ARG A 255 30.02 45.46 16.36
CA ARG A 255 30.02 44.65 15.13
C ARG A 255 28.61 44.20 14.68
N VAL A 256 28.11 44.71 13.55
CA VAL A 256 26.91 44.18 12.90
C VAL A 256 27.13 42.67 12.74
N ALA A 257 26.37 41.87 13.49
CA ALA A 257 26.46 40.42 13.44
C ALA A 257 26.30 39.98 11.98
N SER A 258 27.16 39.04 11.53
CA SER A 258 27.05 38.56 10.15
C SER A 258 25.69 37.88 9.96
N ALA A 259 25.14 37.91 8.75
CA ALA A 259 23.83 37.31 8.46
C ALA A 259 23.75 35.83 8.92
N LYS A 260 24.87 35.11 8.87
CA LYS A 260 24.99 33.75 9.40
C LYS A 260 24.80 33.68 10.92
N VAL A 261 25.47 34.56 11.69
CA VAL A 261 25.30 34.62 13.15
C VAL A 261 23.85 34.91 13.52
N ILE A 262 23.18 35.79 12.78
CA ILE A 262 21.78 36.15 13.04
C ILE A 262 20.84 34.96 12.77
N ILE A 263 21.07 34.21 11.69
CA ILE A 263 20.34 32.97 11.42
C ILE A 263 20.60 31.93 12.51
N ASP A 264 21.84 31.73 12.93
CA ASP A 264 22.19 30.77 13.99
C ASP A 264 21.61 31.19 15.36
N ASP A 265 21.57 32.49 15.67
CA ASP A 265 20.90 33.04 16.84
C ASP A 265 19.39 32.80 16.78
N ALA A 266 18.76 33.08 15.64
CA ALA A 266 17.34 32.86 15.44
C ALA A 266 16.95 31.39 15.63
N ARG A 267 17.78 30.45 15.16
CA ARG A 267 17.59 29.00 15.37
C ARG A 267 17.62 28.67 16.87
N ARG A 268 18.64 29.14 17.59
CA ARG A 268 18.74 28.97 19.05
C ARG A 268 17.56 29.58 19.80
N GLN A 269 17.04 30.71 19.32
CA GLN A 269 15.88 31.36 19.94
C GLN A 269 14.56 30.68 19.64
N TYR A 270 14.45 29.99 18.50
CA TYR A 270 13.29 29.17 18.20
C TYR A 270 13.11 28.07 19.25
N ASP A 271 14.21 27.44 19.65
CA ASP A 271 14.23 26.29 20.56
C ASP A 271 14.23 26.65 22.05
N THR A 272 14.24 27.95 22.39
CA THR A 272 14.33 28.40 23.78
C THR A 272 13.05 29.09 24.25
N VAL A 273 12.64 28.73 25.46
CA VAL A 273 11.60 29.47 26.19
C VAL A 273 12.28 30.63 26.91
N PRO A 274 12.00 31.90 26.56
CA PRO A 274 12.57 33.04 27.26
C PRO A 274 12.12 33.05 28.72
N VAL A 275 13.04 33.42 29.61
CA VAL A 275 12.75 33.57 31.04
C VAL A 275 11.95 34.86 31.22
N VAL A 276 10.64 34.73 31.40
CA VAL A 276 9.72 35.84 31.65
C VAL A 276 8.86 35.58 32.90
N SER A 277 8.38 36.65 33.54
CA SER A 277 7.44 36.57 34.66
C SER A 277 6.02 36.43 34.12
N GLY A 278 5.45 35.23 34.18
CA GLY A 278 4.09 34.95 33.68
C GLY A 278 4.04 33.73 32.76
N ILE A 279 2.94 33.57 32.03
CA ILE A 279 2.76 32.58 30.96
C ILE A 279 3.12 33.23 29.64
N LEU A 280 4.11 32.68 28.94
CA LEU A 280 4.46 33.11 27.59
C LEU A 280 3.37 32.68 26.61
N HIS A 281 2.85 33.61 25.79
CA HIS A 281 1.89 33.34 24.72
C HIS A 281 2.45 33.75 23.37
N ARG A 282 2.58 32.80 22.46
CA ARG A 282 2.97 33.05 21.07
C ARG A 282 1.87 32.61 20.12
N ARG A 283 1.65 33.40 19.06
CA ARG A 283 0.73 33.06 17.97
C ARG A 283 1.42 33.21 16.63
N TRP A 284 1.25 32.21 15.77
CA TRP A 284 1.78 32.22 14.40
C TRP A 284 0.66 31.99 13.38
N ALA A 285 0.83 32.59 12.21
CA ALA A 285 0.08 32.25 11.01
C ALA A 285 0.98 31.41 10.10
N ILE A 286 0.48 30.24 9.71
CA ILE A 286 1.18 29.26 8.89
C ILE A 286 0.35 29.00 7.64
N ASN A 287 0.92 29.15 6.44
CA ASN A 287 0.22 28.95 5.18
C ASN A 287 0.88 27.83 4.36
N LEU A 288 0.19 26.70 4.24
CA LEU A 288 0.60 25.53 3.48
C LEU A 288 0.07 25.61 2.04
N ASP A 289 0.87 25.20 1.05
CA ASP A 289 0.47 25.25 -0.37
C ASP A 289 -0.37 24.05 -0.81
N ARG A 290 -0.04 22.87 -0.28
CA ARG A 290 -0.64 21.61 -0.71
C ARG A 290 -0.81 20.66 0.47
N PRO A 291 -2.05 20.50 0.96
CA PRO A 291 -3.25 21.26 0.56
C PRO A 291 -3.14 22.73 0.96
N GLN A 292 -3.90 23.61 0.29
CA GLN A 292 -4.02 25.01 0.67
C GLN A 292 -4.69 25.10 2.03
N LEU A 293 -3.89 25.28 3.09
CA LEU A 293 -4.35 25.31 4.46
C LEU A 293 -3.70 26.46 5.19
N SER A 294 -4.51 27.37 5.73
CA SER A 294 -4.06 28.42 6.65
C SER A 294 -4.31 27.94 8.08
N LEU A 295 -3.23 27.78 8.83
CA LEU A 295 -3.20 27.36 10.21
C LEU A 295 -2.91 28.55 11.11
N GLN A 296 -3.66 28.67 12.19
CA GLN A 296 -3.31 29.51 13.32
C GLN A 296 -2.73 28.61 14.41
N ALA A 297 -1.47 28.85 14.75
CA ALA A 297 -0.79 28.15 15.82
C ALA A 297 -0.75 29.05 17.05
N ASP A 298 -1.20 28.55 18.20
CA ASP A 298 -1.12 29.25 19.49
C ASP A 298 -0.38 28.35 20.49
N GLU A 299 0.56 28.94 21.22
CA GLU A 299 1.31 28.28 22.28
C GLU A 299 1.25 29.09 23.57
N TRP A 300 1.04 28.40 24.69
CA TRP A 300 1.18 28.92 26.04
C TRP A 300 2.14 28.06 26.83
N VAL A 301 3.14 28.66 27.47
CA VAL A 301 4.16 27.95 28.26
C VAL A 301 4.40 28.67 29.57
N ASP A 302 4.47 27.93 30.69
CA ASP A 302 5.00 28.46 31.94
C ASP A 302 6.54 28.33 31.94
N PRO A 303 7.32 29.42 31.84
CA PRO A 303 8.78 29.34 31.79
C PRO A 303 9.41 28.80 33.08
N GLN A 304 8.74 28.87 34.23
CA GLN A 304 9.27 28.32 35.49
C GLN A 304 8.85 26.85 35.71
N GLN A 305 7.83 26.38 34.99
CA GLN A 305 7.43 24.98 34.96
C GLN A 305 7.26 24.54 33.49
N PRO A 306 8.35 24.29 32.74
CA PRO A 306 8.28 24.10 31.29
C PRO A 306 7.45 22.89 30.81
N GLY A 307 7.17 21.93 31.70
CA GLY A 307 6.24 20.84 31.46
C GLY A 307 4.78 21.31 31.38
N ARG A 308 4.43 22.41 32.06
CA ARG A 308 3.10 23.01 32.03
C ARG A 308 2.93 23.90 30.81
N HIS A 309 2.17 23.42 29.83
CA HIS A 309 2.02 24.08 28.54
C HIS A 309 0.73 23.73 27.83
N ARG A 310 0.40 24.52 26.80
CA ARG A 310 -0.64 24.23 25.82
C ARG A 310 -0.15 24.61 24.43
N MET A 311 -0.29 23.70 23.47
CA MET A 311 -0.08 23.95 22.05
C MET A 311 -1.38 23.68 21.30
N GLN A 312 -1.73 24.54 20.36
CA GLN A 312 -2.96 24.43 19.60
C GLN A 312 -2.78 24.86 18.15
N LEU A 313 -3.24 24.05 17.21
CA LEU A 313 -3.40 24.41 15.79
C LEU A 313 -4.88 24.51 15.45
N MET A 314 -5.27 25.57 14.75
CA MET A 314 -6.63 25.81 14.30
C MET A 314 -6.72 26.06 12.79
N THR A 315 -7.85 25.66 12.19
CA THR A 315 -8.28 26.06 10.83
C THR A 315 -9.74 26.46 10.90
N ASP A 316 -10.10 27.66 10.42
CA ASP A 316 -11.49 28.12 10.36
C ASP A 316 -12.24 27.92 11.69
N GLN A 317 -11.58 28.27 12.81
CA GLN A 317 -12.03 28.08 14.20
C GLN A 317 -12.10 26.62 14.71
N ASN A 318 -11.87 25.63 13.86
CA ASN A 318 -11.80 24.23 14.28
C ASN A 318 -10.40 23.86 14.76
N THR A 319 -10.34 23.19 15.90
CA THR A 319 -9.06 22.69 16.45
C THR A 319 -8.62 21.45 15.69
N ARG A 320 -7.40 21.53 15.16
CA ARG A 320 -6.81 20.49 14.32
C ARG A 320 -5.76 19.68 15.05
N GLU A 321 -5.04 20.32 15.97
CA GLU A 321 -4.10 19.70 16.89
C GLU A 321 -4.19 20.41 18.24
N TRP A 322 -4.12 19.66 19.32
CA TRP A 322 -4.15 20.19 20.68
C TRP A 322 -3.29 19.30 21.58
N GLN A 323 -2.34 19.92 22.28
CA GLN A 323 -1.48 19.26 23.26
C GLN A 323 -1.49 20.07 24.55
N VAL A 324 -1.66 19.41 25.69
CA VAL A 324 -1.59 20.02 27.02
C VAL A 324 -0.77 19.16 27.95
N GLY A 325 0.25 19.75 28.58
CA GLY A 325 0.95 19.18 29.73
C GLY A 325 0.54 19.91 30.99
N ASP A 326 0.23 19.17 32.05
CA ASP A 326 -0.14 19.74 33.35
C ASP A 326 1.08 20.22 34.16
N GLY A 327 2.29 19.81 33.78
CA GLY A 327 3.54 20.09 34.49
C GLY A 327 3.78 19.18 35.70
N ALA A 328 3.03 18.10 35.85
CA ALA A 328 3.15 17.12 36.92
C ALA A 328 3.23 15.69 36.37
N GLU A 329 2.10 15.13 35.95
CA GLU A 329 1.97 13.70 35.66
C GLU A 329 1.17 13.37 34.39
N GLU A 330 0.51 14.33 33.75
CA GLU A 330 -0.38 14.05 32.64
C GLU A 330 -0.12 14.94 31.41
N LEU A 331 -0.01 14.28 30.25
CA LEU A 331 -0.03 14.91 28.93
C LEU A 331 -1.26 14.44 28.14
N ARG A 332 -2.00 15.40 27.60
CA ARG A 332 -3.16 15.16 26.72
C ARG A 332 -2.81 15.58 25.31
N TYR A 333 -3.16 14.76 24.32
CA TYR A 333 -2.87 15.03 22.92
C TYR A 333 -4.01 14.62 21.98
N VAL A 334 -4.41 15.50 21.08
CA VAL A 334 -5.41 15.28 20.02
C VAL A 334 -4.83 15.80 18.71
N SER A 335 -4.96 15.04 17.62
CA SER A 335 -4.68 15.57 16.28
C SER A 335 -5.54 14.92 15.21
N SER A 336 -6.04 15.75 14.30
CA SER A 336 -6.69 15.36 13.03
C SER A 336 -5.77 15.59 11.82
N LEU A 337 -4.62 16.23 12.02
CA LEU A 337 -3.60 16.49 10.99
C LEU A 337 -2.50 15.43 10.96
N ALA A 338 -2.53 14.47 11.88
CA ALA A 338 -1.49 13.46 12.02
C ALA A 338 -1.12 12.72 10.73
N PRO A 339 -2.06 12.32 9.84
CA PRO A 339 -1.68 11.68 8.57
C PRO A 339 -0.70 12.50 7.72
N TRP A 340 -0.59 13.82 7.94
CA TRP A 340 0.31 14.67 7.16
C TRP A 340 1.73 14.76 7.72
N PHE A 341 1.93 14.69 9.04
CA PHE A 341 3.27 14.82 9.64
C PHE A 341 3.77 13.51 10.28
N CYS A 342 2.88 12.68 10.82
CA CYS A 342 3.21 11.34 11.29
C CYS A 342 3.45 10.34 10.14
N GLY A 343 2.93 10.64 8.95
CA GLY A 343 2.91 9.73 7.81
C GLY A 343 1.57 9.03 7.65
N ILE A 344 1.36 8.42 6.47
CA ILE A 344 0.09 7.78 6.14
C ILE A 344 -0.12 6.58 7.07
N VAL A 345 -1.29 6.54 7.70
CA VAL A 345 -1.69 5.46 8.61
C VAL A 345 -2.05 4.22 7.76
N PRO A 346 -1.53 3.03 8.08
CA PRO A 346 -1.91 1.80 7.40
C PRO A 346 -3.40 1.50 7.57
N PRO A 347 -4.03 0.83 6.58
CA PRO A 347 -5.40 0.34 6.73
C PRO A 347 -5.54 -0.52 8.01
N GLY A 348 -6.61 -0.30 8.77
CA GLY A 348 -6.89 -1.04 10.01
C GLY A 348 -6.18 -0.51 11.27
N VAL A 349 -5.22 0.40 11.12
CA VAL A 349 -4.53 1.08 12.23
C VAL A 349 -5.16 2.45 12.48
N ASP A 350 -6.49 2.60 12.35
CA ASP A 350 -7.19 3.88 12.55
C ASP A 350 -7.32 4.18 14.06
N ILE A 351 -6.16 4.34 14.68
CA ILE A 351 -6.01 4.59 16.11
C ILE A 351 -6.30 6.05 16.37
N HIS A 352 -7.55 6.31 16.71
CA HIS A 352 -7.90 7.40 17.62
C HIS A 352 -7.61 8.79 17.02
N ASN A 353 -7.60 8.90 15.68
CA ASN A 353 -7.55 10.19 15.00
C ASN A 353 -8.71 11.03 15.51
N SER A 354 -8.40 12.20 16.07
CA SER A 354 -9.38 13.09 16.73
C SER A 354 -9.87 12.67 18.12
N GLN A 355 -9.41 11.56 18.71
CA GLN A 355 -9.60 11.23 20.12
C GLN A 355 -8.48 11.80 20.99
N GLN A 356 -8.73 11.93 22.28
CA GLN A 356 -7.81 12.45 23.27
C GLN A 356 -6.91 11.34 23.83
N ASN A 357 -5.65 11.40 23.48
CA ASN A 357 -4.61 10.50 23.97
C ASN A 357 -4.10 11.03 25.30
N ILE A 358 -4.18 10.21 26.33
CA ILE A 358 -3.71 10.54 27.67
C ILE A 358 -2.46 9.71 27.97
N TRP A 359 -1.40 10.41 28.35
CA TRP A 359 -0.10 9.85 28.73
C TRP A 359 0.19 10.24 30.17
N HIS A 360 0.46 9.25 31.02
CA HIS A 360 0.88 9.48 32.40
C HIS A 360 2.41 9.59 32.46
N ILE A 361 2.95 10.80 32.32
CA ILE A 361 4.38 11.09 32.16
C ILE A 361 4.84 12.26 33.03
N ALA A 362 6.10 12.22 33.46
CA ALA A 362 6.67 13.25 34.33
C ALA A 362 6.81 14.60 33.61
N ALA A 363 6.82 15.69 34.38
CA ALA A 363 6.96 17.06 33.88
C ALA A 363 8.12 17.28 32.89
N GLN A 364 9.25 16.60 33.09
CA GLN A 364 10.39 16.68 32.16
C GLN A 364 10.04 16.06 30.80
N GLU A 365 9.43 14.87 30.78
CA GLU A 365 9.01 14.22 29.53
C GLU A 365 7.95 15.05 28.81
N GLN A 366 7.05 15.72 29.54
CA GLN A 366 6.09 16.67 28.95
C GLN A 366 6.80 17.83 28.24
N ALA A 367 7.88 18.37 28.82
CA ALA A 367 8.67 19.41 28.20
C ALA A 367 9.42 18.89 26.96
N GLU A 368 9.96 17.67 27.01
CA GLU A 368 10.60 16.99 25.88
C GLU A 368 9.60 16.75 24.73
N MET A 369 8.34 16.41 25.04
CA MET A 369 7.27 16.25 24.05
C MET A 369 6.94 17.56 23.32
N ARG A 370 6.82 18.67 24.07
CA ARG A 370 6.66 20.00 23.48
C ARG A 370 7.84 20.36 22.57
N GLN A 371 9.07 20.13 23.03
CA GLN A 371 10.27 20.41 22.26
C GLN A 371 10.33 19.58 20.98
N ALA A 372 10.00 18.29 21.03
CA ALA A 372 9.90 17.45 19.85
C ALA A 372 8.85 17.99 18.86
N ARG A 373 7.68 18.44 19.34
CA ARG A 373 6.68 19.05 18.45
C ARG A 373 7.19 20.31 17.76
N TRP A 374 7.97 21.18 18.40
CA TRP A 374 8.58 22.34 17.72
C TRP A 374 9.49 21.97 16.54
N HIS A 375 10.07 20.77 16.54
CA HIS A 375 10.98 20.30 15.49
C HIS A 375 10.27 19.51 14.38
N HIS A 376 8.98 19.21 14.53
CA HIS A 376 8.25 18.34 13.60
C HIS A 376 6.88 18.89 13.16
N GLY A 377 6.51 18.61 11.91
CA GLY A 377 5.21 18.98 11.33
C GLY A 377 5.03 20.50 11.19
N PRO A 378 3.78 21.00 11.29
CA PRO A 378 3.50 22.43 11.05
C PRO A 378 4.24 23.38 12.00
N TRP A 379 4.50 22.95 13.25
CA TRP A 379 5.21 23.74 14.26
C TRP A 379 6.66 24.03 13.89
N ALA A 380 7.27 23.22 13.03
CA ALA A 380 8.67 23.37 12.64
C ALA A 380 8.88 24.32 11.46
N ILE A 381 7.83 24.80 10.79
CA ILE A 381 7.97 25.51 9.51
C ILE A 381 8.90 26.73 9.61
N GLY A 382 8.85 27.48 10.71
CA GLY A 382 9.78 28.60 10.93
C GLY A 382 11.24 28.14 10.97
N LEU A 383 11.52 27.10 11.77
CA LEU A 383 12.85 26.48 11.88
C LEU A 383 13.33 25.91 10.54
N GLN A 384 12.45 25.23 9.81
CA GLN A 384 12.75 24.65 8.49
C GLN A 384 13.20 25.70 7.46
N TYR A 385 12.60 26.88 7.47
CA TYR A 385 13.04 27.99 6.62
C TYR A 385 14.36 28.62 7.07
N LEU A 386 14.65 28.62 8.39
CA LEU A 386 15.95 29.04 8.90
C LEU A 386 17.05 28.07 8.47
N ASP A 387 16.80 26.77 8.54
CA ASP A 387 17.73 25.74 8.07
C ASP A 387 17.98 25.85 6.56
N LEU A 388 16.91 26.04 5.78
CA LEU A 388 17.00 26.24 4.34
C LEU A 388 17.80 27.50 3.98
N ALA A 389 17.61 28.59 4.73
CA ALA A 389 18.36 29.83 4.56
C ALA A 389 19.83 29.67 4.94
N ALA A 390 20.13 28.93 6.02
CA ALA A 390 21.50 28.67 6.47
C ALA A 390 22.34 27.92 5.42
N ALA A 391 21.70 27.09 4.59
CA ALA A 391 22.33 26.40 3.45
C ALA A 391 22.47 27.29 2.19
N GLY A 392 21.83 28.46 2.15
CA GLY A 392 21.83 29.39 1.03
C GLY A 392 22.91 30.47 1.12
N GLN A 393 22.99 31.29 0.08
CA GLN A 393 23.75 32.53 0.06
C GLN A 393 22.98 33.61 0.81
N LEU A 394 23.51 34.05 1.94
CA LEU A 394 22.89 35.04 2.81
C LEU A 394 23.34 36.46 2.48
N ARG A 395 22.38 37.39 2.44
CA ARG A 395 22.65 38.83 2.30
C ARG A 395 21.75 39.62 3.24
N SER A 396 22.32 40.50 4.05
CA SER A 396 21.54 41.44 4.85
C SER A 396 21.02 42.57 3.95
N LEU A 397 19.74 42.90 4.08
CA LEU A 397 19.09 44.03 3.42
C LEU A 397 18.94 45.24 4.37
N GLY A 398 19.46 45.14 5.59
CA GLY A 398 19.40 46.18 6.61
C GLY A 398 18.13 46.13 7.47
N THR A 399 18.03 47.10 8.37
CA THR A 399 16.90 47.29 9.29
C THR A 399 15.92 48.31 8.73
N ALA A 400 14.63 47.99 8.75
CA ALA A 400 13.56 48.91 8.35
C ALA A 400 12.51 49.06 9.48
N GLY A 401 11.90 50.24 9.59
CA GLY A 401 10.91 50.59 10.63
C GLY A 401 11.49 51.37 11.81
N ASP A 402 10.62 51.87 12.69
CA ASP A 402 10.94 52.58 13.93
C ASP A 402 10.31 51.90 15.16
N GLY A 403 10.95 52.07 16.33
CA GLY A 403 10.43 51.53 17.60
C GLY A 403 10.24 50.01 17.61
N SER A 404 9.06 49.55 18.07
CA SER A 404 8.69 48.12 18.16
C SER A 404 8.47 47.45 16.80
N ASP A 405 8.27 48.23 15.73
CA ASP A 405 8.03 47.74 14.38
C ASP A 405 9.33 47.56 13.57
N ALA A 406 10.47 47.93 14.15
CA ALA A 406 11.78 47.71 13.56
C ALA A 406 12.00 46.20 13.29
N ALA A 407 12.46 45.90 12.08
CA ALA A 407 12.79 44.55 11.65
C ALA A 407 14.08 44.55 10.81
N LEU A 408 14.99 43.65 11.15
CA LEU A 408 16.15 43.32 10.32
C LEU A 408 15.71 42.34 9.24
N THR A 409 16.05 42.60 7.97
CA THR A 409 15.71 41.69 6.86
C THR A 409 16.96 41.03 6.28
N ILE A 410 16.93 39.70 6.15
CA ILE A 410 17.96 38.91 5.47
C ILE A 410 17.33 38.23 4.27
N SER A 411 17.98 38.33 3.10
CA SER A 411 17.63 37.54 1.93
C SER A 411 18.50 36.27 1.85
N ALA A 412 17.91 35.16 1.45
CA ALA A 412 18.60 33.92 1.16
C ALA A 412 18.21 33.38 -0.22
N GLU A 413 19.21 32.94 -1.00
CA GLU A 413 19.06 32.33 -2.32
C GLU A 413 19.94 31.09 -2.45
N GLY A 414 19.51 30.09 -3.21
CA GLY A 414 20.29 28.87 -3.37
C GLY A 414 19.55 27.78 -4.14
N PRO A 415 20.23 26.68 -4.50
CA PRO A 415 19.66 25.61 -5.34
C PRO A 415 18.48 24.88 -4.68
N ALA A 416 18.43 24.85 -3.34
CA ALA A 416 17.32 24.27 -2.59
C ALA A 416 16.16 25.27 -2.35
N ILE A 417 16.34 26.55 -2.70
CA ILE A 417 15.36 27.62 -2.49
C ILE A 417 14.66 27.92 -3.81
N ASP A 418 13.34 27.72 -3.87
CA ASP A 418 12.54 28.15 -5.02
C ASP A 418 12.34 29.68 -4.97
N GLY A 419 13.17 30.43 -5.72
CA GLY A 419 13.17 31.90 -5.77
C GLY A 419 14.08 32.53 -4.71
N THR A 420 13.58 33.58 -4.05
CA THR A 420 14.30 34.30 -2.98
C THR A 420 13.50 34.22 -1.68
N LEU A 421 14.15 33.85 -0.58
CA LEU A 421 13.58 33.95 0.76
C LEU A 421 13.96 35.28 1.39
N LEU A 422 12.99 35.97 1.98
CA LEU A 422 13.16 37.15 2.82
C LEU A 422 12.72 36.80 4.23
N LEU A 423 13.66 36.91 5.17
CA LEU A 423 13.49 36.58 6.58
C LEU A 423 13.55 37.87 7.38
N ARG A 424 12.48 38.19 8.10
CA ARG A 424 12.41 39.36 8.98
C ARG A 424 12.65 38.93 10.42
N PHE A 425 13.56 39.61 11.11
CA PHE A 425 13.94 39.34 12.49
C PHE A 425 13.69 40.54 13.37
N ASP A 426 13.51 40.31 14.66
CA ASP A 426 13.69 41.33 15.66
C ASP A 426 15.14 41.82 15.69
N PRO A 427 15.41 43.14 15.62
CA PRO A 427 16.77 43.65 15.48
C PRO A 427 17.60 43.52 16.76
N VAL A 428 16.97 43.27 17.91
CA VAL A 428 17.67 43.14 19.21
C VAL A 428 17.78 41.68 19.61
N SER A 429 16.65 40.97 19.62
CA SER A 429 16.66 39.56 19.99
C SER A 429 17.13 38.66 18.85
N HIS A 430 17.00 39.03 17.58
CA HIS A 430 17.15 38.11 16.44
C HIS A 430 16.03 37.05 16.36
N ALA A 431 14.94 37.21 17.10
CA ALA A 431 13.78 36.32 16.97
C ALA A 431 13.15 36.46 15.58
N LEU A 432 12.86 35.33 14.91
CA LEU A 432 12.19 35.33 13.61
C LEU A 432 10.77 35.92 13.72
N LYS A 433 10.46 36.93 12.91
CA LYS A 433 9.15 37.60 12.82
C LYS A 433 8.34 37.17 11.60
N GLU A 434 8.97 37.00 10.44
CA GLU A 434 8.27 36.63 9.20
C GLU A 434 9.20 35.90 8.22
N VAL A 435 8.65 34.91 7.52
CA VAL A 435 9.24 34.31 6.32
C VAL A 435 8.40 34.72 5.12
N ARG A 436 9.04 35.25 4.09
CA ARG A 436 8.41 35.60 2.82
C ARG A 436 9.20 34.98 1.67
N GLN A 437 8.51 34.32 0.76
CA GLN A 437 9.09 33.73 -0.43
C GLN A 437 8.65 34.53 -1.65
N LEU A 438 9.62 34.93 -2.48
CA LEU A 438 9.40 35.62 -3.74
C LEU A 438 9.75 34.67 -4.88
N ARG A 439 8.79 34.35 -5.73
CA ARG A 439 8.99 33.54 -6.94
C ARG A 439 8.72 34.39 -8.16
N THR A 440 9.53 34.23 -9.19
CA THR A 440 9.27 34.89 -10.48
C THR A 440 8.73 33.85 -11.44
N ASN A 441 7.45 33.95 -11.78
CA ASN A 441 6.79 33.04 -12.72
C ASN A 441 6.28 33.85 -13.92
N ASN A 442 6.80 33.58 -15.12
CA ASN A 442 6.46 34.30 -16.35
C ASN A 442 6.59 35.85 -16.26
N GLY A 443 7.57 36.35 -15.51
CA GLY A 443 7.80 37.79 -15.32
C GLY A 443 6.87 38.47 -14.31
N GLN A 444 5.98 37.73 -13.65
CA GLN A 444 5.24 38.19 -12.48
C GLN A 444 5.93 37.68 -11.21
N THR A 445 6.16 38.58 -10.25
CA THR A 445 6.62 38.20 -8.92
C THR A 445 5.41 37.74 -8.10
N GLU A 446 5.32 36.45 -7.84
CA GLU A 446 4.42 35.89 -6.84
C GLU A 446 5.08 35.99 -5.47
N GLU A 447 4.35 36.58 -4.53
CA GLU A 447 4.74 36.66 -3.14
C GLU A 447 3.93 35.68 -2.30
N ARG A 448 4.61 34.99 -1.39
CA ARG A 448 3.99 34.12 -0.40
C ARG A 448 4.57 34.36 0.99
N VAL A 449 3.72 34.36 2.01
CA VAL A 449 4.15 34.41 3.43
C VAL A 449 3.79 33.07 4.10
N PRO A 450 4.66 32.05 4.03
CA PRO A 450 4.39 30.73 4.58
C PRO A 450 4.35 30.70 6.11
N TRP A 451 5.02 31.65 6.79
CA TRP A 451 5.11 31.70 8.24
C TRP A 451 5.23 33.14 8.73
N ARG A 452 4.50 33.50 9.79
CA ARG A 452 4.59 34.81 10.43
C ARG A 452 4.23 34.73 11.91
N LEU A 453 5.03 35.35 12.76
CA LEU A 453 4.70 35.62 14.16
C LEU A 453 3.67 36.75 14.23
N VAL A 454 2.49 36.46 14.77
CA VAL A 454 1.36 37.41 14.88
C VAL A 454 1.30 38.04 16.26
N LEU A 455 1.62 37.27 17.31
CA LEU A 455 1.61 37.73 18.69
C LEU A 455 2.76 37.10 19.46
N ASN A 456 3.39 37.89 20.32
CA ASN A 456 4.32 37.43 21.34
C ASN A 456 4.09 38.28 22.60
N ALA A 457 3.44 37.69 23.60
CA ALA A 457 3.00 38.39 24.80
C ALA A 457 3.28 37.54 26.05
N THR A 458 3.25 38.19 27.22
CA THR A 458 3.28 37.50 28.51
C THR A 458 1.97 37.77 29.23
N ILE A 459 1.32 36.72 29.71
CA ILE A 459 0.06 36.76 30.46
C ILE A 459 0.38 36.56 31.93
N ASP A 460 -0.26 37.31 32.81
CA ASP A 460 -0.10 37.12 34.25
C ASP A 460 -0.57 35.73 34.70
N ARG A 461 0.08 35.13 35.71
CA ARG A 461 -0.24 33.77 36.16
C ARG A 461 -1.62 33.64 36.77
N ASP A 462 -2.04 34.62 37.57
CA ASP A 462 -3.33 34.58 38.24
C ASP A 462 -4.43 34.69 37.18
N GLN A 463 -4.23 35.55 36.19
CA GLN A 463 -5.11 35.65 35.02
C GLN A 463 -5.17 34.33 34.23
N ALA A 464 -4.03 33.68 33.97
CA ALA A 464 -3.97 32.40 33.26
C ALA A 464 -4.69 31.28 34.02
N GLN A 465 -4.58 31.26 35.35
CA GLN A 465 -5.26 30.29 36.22
C GLN A 465 -6.77 30.53 36.26
N GLN A 466 -7.21 31.78 36.43
CA GLN A 466 -8.64 32.14 36.44
C GLN A 466 -9.34 31.81 35.12
N THR A 467 -8.66 32.00 33.99
CA THR A 467 -9.20 31.72 32.66
C THR A 467 -9.08 30.26 32.24
N GLY A 468 -8.35 29.44 33.00
CA GLY A 468 -8.11 28.02 32.70
C GLY A 468 -7.39 27.79 31.38
N ILE A 469 -6.61 28.77 30.90
CA ILE A 469 -6.09 28.79 29.52
C ILE A 469 -5.18 27.59 29.21
N LEU A 470 -4.49 27.06 30.21
CA LEU A 470 -3.57 25.93 30.06
C LEU A 470 -4.26 24.55 30.05
N ILE A 471 -5.54 24.45 30.41
CA ILE A 471 -6.24 23.15 30.56
C ILE A 471 -7.47 23.05 29.64
N ARG A 472 -8.06 24.18 29.26
CA ARG A 472 -9.34 24.23 28.54
C ARG A 472 -9.23 23.73 27.09
N TYR A 473 -10.03 22.74 26.70
CA TYR A 473 -10.21 22.39 25.29
C TYR A 473 -11.03 23.47 24.55
N PRO A 474 -10.65 23.88 23.33
CA PRO A 474 -11.25 24.97 22.56
C PRO A 474 -12.60 24.64 21.87
N GLY A 475 -13.42 23.74 22.43
CA GLY A 475 -14.73 23.36 21.89
C GLY A 475 -15.77 23.09 22.98
N ASP A 476 -17.02 22.89 22.57
CA ASP A 476 -18.15 22.69 23.50
C ASP A 476 -18.12 21.32 24.20
N ALA A 477 -17.44 20.33 23.60
CA ALA A 477 -17.23 19.00 24.17
C ALA A 477 -15.80 18.50 23.92
N LEU A 478 -15.26 17.78 24.90
CA LEU A 478 -13.99 17.05 24.77
C LEU A 478 -14.22 15.78 23.92
N PRO A 479 -13.27 15.41 23.04
CA PRO A 479 -13.32 14.12 22.37
C PRO A 479 -13.18 12.95 23.34
N ASP A 480 -13.60 11.76 22.92
CA ASP A 480 -13.39 10.53 23.68
C ASP A 480 -11.91 10.32 23.98
N SER A 481 -11.61 9.81 25.18
CA SER A 481 -10.25 9.62 25.66
C SER A 481 -9.76 8.18 25.54
N VAL A 482 -8.47 8.01 25.23
CA VAL A 482 -7.76 6.74 25.24
C VAL A 482 -6.50 6.88 26.09
N GLN A 483 -6.34 5.95 27.03
CA GLN A 483 -5.14 5.85 27.85
C GLN A 483 -4.04 5.13 27.07
N ARG A 484 -2.87 5.75 26.97
CA ARG A 484 -1.72 5.20 26.23
C ARG A 484 -0.75 4.51 27.17
N ALA A 485 -0.17 3.41 26.71
CA ALA A 485 0.84 2.66 27.45
C ALA A 485 2.22 3.33 27.31
N LEU A 486 3.03 3.28 28.38
CA LEU A 486 4.41 3.75 28.36
C LEU A 486 5.37 2.67 27.81
N PRO A 487 6.52 3.05 27.24
CA PRO A 487 7.06 4.41 27.07
C PRO A 487 6.57 5.11 25.80
N ILE A 488 6.78 6.42 25.69
CA ILE A 488 6.56 7.14 24.42
C ILE A 488 7.63 6.73 23.42
N ILE A 489 7.21 6.17 22.28
CA ILE A 489 8.15 5.64 21.28
C ILE A 489 8.47 6.63 20.16
N ASP A 490 7.51 7.49 19.77
CA ASP A 490 7.71 8.57 18.79
C ASP A 490 7.21 9.90 19.37
N ARG A 491 8.13 10.73 19.87
CA ARG A 491 7.79 12.05 20.45
C ARG A 491 7.34 13.05 19.40
N ALA A 492 7.78 12.88 18.15
CA ALA A 492 7.34 13.70 17.02
C ALA A 492 5.91 13.35 16.59
N CYS A 493 5.48 12.10 16.82
CA CYS A 493 4.13 11.60 16.58
C CYS A 493 3.49 10.98 17.84
N PRO A 494 2.92 11.80 18.75
CA PRO A 494 2.36 11.35 20.04
C PRO A 494 1.10 10.46 19.97
N LEU A 495 0.74 9.99 18.76
CA LEU A 495 -0.33 9.00 18.52
C LEU A 495 0.19 7.57 18.49
N THR A 496 1.50 7.39 18.42
CA THR A 496 2.12 6.07 18.32
C THR A 496 2.65 5.66 19.69
N GLY A 497 2.02 4.65 20.27
CA GLY A 497 2.43 4.00 21.50
C GLY A 497 3.03 2.60 21.27
N PRO A 498 3.58 2.00 22.33
CA PRO A 498 4.18 0.66 22.28
C PRO A 498 3.16 -0.40 21.84
N GLU A 499 1.88 -0.16 22.05
CA GLU A 499 0.81 -1.07 21.67
C GLU A 499 0.60 -1.20 20.14
N GLN A 500 1.22 -0.34 19.31
CA GLN A 500 1.25 -0.51 17.84
C GLN A 500 2.61 -0.96 17.30
N ALA A 501 3.62 -1.06 18.16
CA ALA A 501 4.94 -1.50 17.75
C ALA A 501 4.95 -3.03 17.54
N GLN A 502 5.65 -3.47 16.51
CA GLN A 502 5.86 -4.88 16.21
C GLN A 502 7.32 -5.27 16.44
N SER A 503 7.55 -6.51 16.88
CA SER A 503 8.90 -7.04 17.04
C SER A 503 9.52 -7.36 15.67
N LEU A 504 10.62 -6.67 15.33
CA LEU A 504 11.35 -6.90 14.08
C LEU A 504 11.86 -8.35 13.94
N PRO A 505 12.61 -8.92 14.90
CA PRO A 505 13.15 -10.27 14.74
C PRO A 505 12.05 -11.33 14.62
N ARG A 506 10.93 -11.19 15.33
CA ARG A 506 9.78 -12.11 15.19
C ARG A 506 9.11 -12.00 13.83
N LEU A 507 8.98 -10.77 13.29
CA LEU A 507 8.44 -10.56 11.96
C LEU A 507 9.35 -11.14 10.87
N LEU A 508 10.66 -10.90 10.95
CA LEU A 508 11.63 -11.45 10.01
C LEU A 508 11.65 -12.98 10.07
N ALA A 509 11.45 -13.56 11.25
CA ALA A 509 11.33 -14.99 11.43
C ALA A 509 10.05 -15.58 10.80
N SER A 510 8.97 -14.82 10.64
CA SER A 510 7.73 -15.28 10.00
C SER A 510 7.67 -15.05 8.48
N GLN A 511 8.61 -14.29 7.90
CA GLN A 511 8.63 -13.99 6.45
C GLN A 511 8.77 -15.23 5.55
N GLY A 512 9.37 -16.33 6.04
CA GLY A 512 9.45 -17.58 5.27
C GLY A 512 8.08 -18.21 4.96
N GLN A 513 7.00 -17.78 5.62
CA GLN A 513 5.62 -18.24 5.40
C GLN A 513 4.71 -17.17 4.78
N ALA A 514 5.11 -15.90 4.80
CA ALA A 514 4.31 -14.78 4.31
C ALA A 514 4.79 -14.31 2.93
N SER A 515 3.85 -14.03 2.02
CA SER A 515 4.12 -13.67 0.62
C SER A 515 4.67 -12.23 0.41
N GLY A 516 5.46 -11.70 1.35
CA GLY A 516 6.03 -10.35 1.27
C GLY A 516 7.38 -10.20 1.97
N GLN A 517 8.14 -9.18 1.55
CA GLN A 517 9.42 -8.79 2.15
C GLN A 517 9.27 -7.45 2.89
N LEU A 518 9.84 -7.33 4.09
CA LEU A 518 9.92 -6.05 4.78
C LEU A 518 11.12 -5.26 4.24
N TRP A 519 10.85 -4.18 3.52
CA TRP A 519 11.89 -3.31 2.94
C TRP A 519 12.31 -2.21 3.92
N GLY A 520 13.62 -2.11 4.15
CA GLY A 520 14.20 -1.17 5.10
C GLY A 520 15.62 -0.76 4.76
N LEU A 521 16.27 -0.09 5.71
CA LEU A 521 17.67 0.31 5.66
C LEU A 521 18.47 -0.69 6.49
N PRO A 522 19.53 -1.31 5.94
CA PRO A 522 20.33 -2.31 6.65
C PRO A 522 21.18 -1.72 7.78
N THR A 523 21.41 -0.40 7.75
CA THR A 523 22.14 0.35 8.77
C THR A 523 21.41 1.64 9.08
N LEU A 524 21.47 2.09 10.34
CA LEU A 524 20.85 3.34 10.72
C LEU A 524 21.59 4.55 10.15
N PRO A 525 20.88 5.48 9.48
CA PRO A 525 21.48 6.71 8.98
C PRO A 525 22.01 7.63 10.08
N LEU A 526 22.93 8.52 9.73
CA LEU A 526 23.38 9.59 10.62
C LEU A 526 22.20 10.48 11.06
N GLY A 527 22.10 10.73 12.37
CA GLY A 527 21.02 11.52 12.96
C GLY A 527 19.73 10.75 13.22
N ILE A 528 19.75 9.42 13.04
CA ILE A 528 18.70 8.51 13.50
C ILE A 528 19.20 7.75 14.72
N ASP A 529 18.42 7.79 15.80
CA ASP A 529 18.78 7.16 17.07
C ASP A 529 18.17 5.76 17.21
N ARG A 530 17.00 5.55 16.61
CA ARG A 530 16.21 4.31 16.69
C ARG A 530 15.39 4.04 15.43
N ALA A 531 15.03 2.78 15.23
CA ALA A 531 14.01 2.36 14.27
C ALA A 531 12.91 1.55 14.95
N MET A 532 11.71 1.53 14.38
CA MET A 532 10.58 0.72 14.87
C MET A 532 9.69 0.28 13.72
N ILE A 533 8.98 -0.82 13.91
CA ILE A 533 7.93 -1.27 13.00
C ILE A 533 6.58 -0.94 13.63
N ILE A 534 5.69 -0.35 12.83
CA ILE A 534 4.32 -0.06 13.23
C ILE A 534 3.39 -0.84 12.28
N GLY A 535 2.44 -1.58 12.83
CA GLY A 535 1.48 -2.35 12.03
C GLY A 535 0.31 -2.87 12.86
N PRO A 536 -0.74 -3.38 12.20
CA PRO A 536 -1.85 -4.03 12.89
C PRO A 536 -1.36 -5.37 13.46
N GLY A 537 -1.48 -5.57 14.77
CA GLY A 537 -1.14 -6.82 15.44
C GLY A 537 -1.11 -6.67 16.95
N ASP A 538 -1.43 -7.74 17.68
CA ASP A 538 -1.26 -7.81 19.13
C ASP A 538 0.25 -7.96 19.44
N PRO A 539 0.91 -6.96 20.06
CA PRO A 539 2.33 -7.04 20.39
C PRO A 539 2.66 -8.17 21.35
N ALA A 540 1.68 -8.67 22.12
CA ALA A 540 1.86 -9.78 23.05
C ALA A 540 1.78 -11.15 22.38
N ASN A 541 1.14 -11.24 21.20
CA ASN A 541 0.86 -12.54 20.58
C ASN A 541 1.00 -12.50 19.04
N PRO A 542 2.20 -12.23 18.52
CA PRO A 542 2.43 -12.14 17.09
C PRO A 542 2.07 -13.44 16.37
N GLY A 543 2.15 -14.62 17.00
CA GLY A 543 1.87 -15.91 16.36
C GLY A 543 0.39 -16.32 16.24
N ASN A 544 -0.56 -15.59 16.84
CA ASN A 544 -1.98 -15.94 16.76
C ASN A 544 -2.61 -15.37 15.47
N HIS A 545 -2.12 -15.85 14.33
CA HIS A 545 -2.43 -15.37 12.98
C HIS A 545 -3.76 -15.89 12.38
N GLY A 546 -4.72 -16.33 13.20
CA GLY A 546 -5.96 -16.97 12.73
C GLY A 546 -7.00 -16.04 12.05
N GLY A 547 -6.70 -14.76 11.86
CA GLY A 547 -7.57 -13.81 11.19
C GLY A 547 -7.08 -13.47 9.77
N PRO A 548 -7.95 -13.37 8.74
CA PRO A 548 -7.58 -13.05 7.34
C PRO A 548 -6.93 -11.67 7.08
N GLY A 549 -6.36 -10.99 8.07
CA GLY A 549 -5.81 -9.63 7.93
C GLY A 549 -4.62 -9.27 8.82
N ALA A 550 -4.10 -10.17 9.67
CA ALA A 550 -3.03 -9.86 10.64
C ALA A 550 -1.58 -10.07 10.12
N SER A 551 -1.42 -10.68 8.95
CA SER A 551 -0.10 -11.02 8.36
C SER A 551 0.22 -10.26 7.07
N ASP A 552 -0.61 -9.29 6.67
CA ASP A 552 -0.35 -8.53 5.47
C ASP A 552 0.76 -7.51 5.72
N LEU A 553 2.01 -7.88 5.37
CA LEU A 553 3.18 -7.00 5.39
C LEU A 553 2.93 -5.68 4.65
N ASN A 554 1.95 -5.63 3.73
CA ASN A 554 1.55 -4.39 3.05
C ASN A 554 0.93 -3.33 3.98
N THR A 555 0.58 -3.70 5.22
CA THR A 555 0.02 -2.82 6.25
C THR A 555 1.05 -2.40 7.31
N MET A 556 2.29 -2.86 7.20
CA MET A 556 3.35 -2.49 8.14
C MET A 556 4.15 -1.31 7.60
N ARG A 557 4.80 -0.55 8.49
CA ARG A 557 5.74 0.51 8.11
C ARG A 557 6.92 0.53 9.04
N ILE A 558 8.07 0.92 8.50
CA ILE A 558 9.28 1.14 9.29
C ILE A 558 9.47 2.62 9.48
N VAL A 559 9.65 3.03 10.74
CA VAL A 559 9.90 4.42 11.13
C VAL A 559 11.28 4.51 11.73
N TYR A 560 12.12 5.35 11.14
CA TYR A 560 13.43 5.75 11.62
C TYR A 560 13.29 7.12 12.29
N ILE A 561 13.73 7.23 13.54
CA ILE A 561 13.56 8.43 14.36
C ILE A 561 14.90 8.84 14.95
N GLY A 562 15.22 10.12 14.84
CA GLY A 562 16.17 10.79 15.70
C GLY A 562 15.70 12.19 16.08
N ALA A 563 16.55 12.96 16.75
CA ALA A 563 16.18 14.25 17.34
C ALA A 563 15.61 15.28 16.34
N THR A 564 16.10 15.31 15.10
CA THR A 564 15.67 16.27 14.06
C THR A 564 15.34 15.62 12.71
N LYS A 565 15.63 14.32 12.57
CA LYS A 565 15.43 13.57 11.34
C LYS A 565 14.44 12.44 11.57
N ARG A 566 13.51 12.29 10.63
CA ARG A 566 12.52 11.21 10.65
C ARG A 566 12.33 10.67 9.24
N LEU A 567 12.32 9.35 9.09
CA LEU A 567 12.08 8.69 7.81
C LEU A 567 11.07 7.56 8.01
N VAL A 568 10.04 7.53 7.16
CA VAL A 568 9.00 6.52 7.17
C VAL A 568 9.02 5.81 5.82
N LEU A 569 9.18 4.49 5.85
CA LEU A 569 9.07 3.61 4.68
C LEU A 569 7.80 2.77 4.82
N MET A 570 6.95 2.80 3.80
CA MET A 570 5.66 2.11 3.81
C MET A 570 5.48 1.34 2.49
N PRO A 571 5.06 0.08 2.52
CA PRO A 571 4.62 -0.63 1.34
C PRO A 571 3.42 0.05 0.67
N GLY A 572 3.27 -0.24 -0.62
CA GLY A 572 2.24 0.32 -1.48
C GLY A 572 2.65 1.66 -2.07
N GLY A 573 2.53 1.78 -3.39
CA GLY A 573 2.75 3.02 -4.12
C GLY A 573 2.03 2.98 -5.46
N GLN A 574 0.90 3.69 -5.57
CA GLN A 574 0.40 4.08 -6.89
C GLN A 574 1.34 5.15 -7.46
N GLN A 575 1.60 5.07 -8.77
CA GLN A 575 2.27 6.15 -9.48
C GLN A 575 1.41 7.40 -9.38
N PHE A 576 1.84 8.35 -8.57
CA PHE A 576 1.40 9.73 -8.69
C PHE A 576 2.51 10.50 -9.39
N GLY A 577 2.18 11.49 -10.22
CA GLY A 577 3.13 12.49 -10.69
C GLY A 577 3.61 12.40 -12.14
N ILE A 578 3.62 13.57 -12.77
CA ILE A 578 4.03 13.88 -14.15
C ILE A 578 5.56 14.21 -14.21
N ASN A 579 6.28 14.02 -13.09
CA ASN A 579 7.71 14.36 -12.98
C ASN A 579 8.58 13.22 -13.50
N GLN A 580 9.71 13.55 -14.14
CA GLN A 580 10.71 12.56 -14.53
C GLN A 580 11.28 11.87 -13.28
N PRO A 581 11.12 10.54 -13.13
CA PRO A 581 11.66 9.82 -11.99
C PRO A 581 13.19 9.90 -12.01
N ALA A 582 13.80 10.14 -10.85
CA ALA A 582 15.24 10.00 -10.68
C ALA A 582 15.57 8.52 -10.49
N GLN A 583 16.55 8.01 -11.23
CA GLN A 583 17.06 6.66 -10.98
C GLN A 583 18.18 6.72 -9.94
N THR A 584 18.08 5.91 -8.89
CA THR A 584 19.14 5.75 -7.88
C THR A 584 19.26 4.27 -7.52
N GLY A 585 20.42 3.67 -7.81
CA GLY A 585 20.60 2.23 -7.68
C GLY A 585 19.50 1.44 -8.42
N PRO A 586 18.86 0.44 -7.78
CA PRO A 586 17.78 -0.36 -8.38
C PRO A 586 16.41 0.33 -8.32
N TRP A 587 16.32 1.59 -7.92
CA TRP A 587 15.06 2.29 -7.69
C TRP A 587 14.81 3.43 -8.67
N GLN A 588 13.58 3.50 -9.19
CA GLN A 588 13.01 4.71 -9.77
C GLN A 588 12.29 5.49 -8.67
N ILE A 589 12.71 6.73 -8.43
CA ILE A 589 12.20 7.58 -7.35
C ILE A 589 11.48 8.79 -7.92
N SER A 590 10.22 8.95 -7.52
CA SER A 590 9.42 10.14 -7.80
C SER A 590 9.13 10.88 -6.50
N PHE A 591 9.61 12.12 -6.39
CA PHE A 591 9.25 13.01 -5.28
C PHE A 591 8.06 13.89 -5.66
N PHE A 592 7.18 14.14 -4.70
CA PHE A 592 5.99 14.97 -4.85
C PHE A 592 6.06 16.16 -3.90
N PRO A 593 5.54 17.34 -4.31
CA PRO A 593 5.45 18.49 -3.43
C PRO A 593 4.60 18.16 -2.20
N SER A 594 5.17 18.26 -1.00
CA SER A 594 4.47 18.02 0.26
C SER A 594 3.74 19.26 0.80
N GLY A 595 3.97 20.43 0.20
CA GLY A 595 3.51 21.73 0.71
C GLY A 595 4.33 22.27 1.88
N MET A 596 5.31 21.51 2.39
CA MET A 596 6.21 21.86 3.51
C MET A 596 7.68 21.75 3.06
N PRO A 597 8.54 22.76 3.33
CA PRO A 597 9.83 22.92 2.66
C PRO A 597 10.86 21.81 2.94
N THR A 598 10.79 21.11 4.08
CA THR A 598 11.77 20.05 4.43
C THR A 598 11.12 18.67 4.65
N ILE A 599 9.84 18.53 4.30
CA ILE A 599 9.18 17.22 4.26
C ILE A 599 9.22 16.73 2.81
N LEU A 600 10.04 15.73 2.54
CA LEU A 600 10.10 15.06 1.26
C LEU A 600 9.14 13.88 1.26
N ARG A 601 8.26 13.82 0.28
CA ARG A 601 7.40 12.66 0.03
C ARG A 601 7.70 12.10 -1.33
N GLY A 602 7.73 10.77 -1.44
CA GLY A 602 7.97 10.13 -2.72
C GLY A 602 7.56 8.67 -2.76
N THR A 603 7.78 8.07 -3.91
CA THR A 603 7.58 6.64 -4.15
C THR A 603 8.82 6.05 -4.81
N LEU A 604 9.29 4.90 -4.30
CA LEU A 604 10.31 4.06 -4.93
C LEU A 604 9.61 2.94 -5.69
N GLN A 605 10.07 2.68 -6.91
CA GLN A 605 9.66 1.54 -7.71
C GLN A 605 10.90 0.77 -8.15
N HIS A 606 10.93 -0.55 -7.97
CA HIS A 606 12.09 -1.35 -8.31
C HIS A 606 12.24 -1.48 -9.83
N THR A 607 13.44 -1.31 -10.37
CA THR A 607 13.66 -1.28 -11.84
C THR A 607 13.39 -2.63 -12.50
N SER A 608 13.57 -3.75 -11.79
CA SER A 608 13.28 -5.09 -12.33
C SER A 608 11.79 -5.44 -12.36
N THR A 609 10.93 -4.74 -11.61
CA THR A 609 9.48 -5.02 -11.58
C THR A 609 8.72 -4.57 -12.82
N VAL A 610 9.40 -3.98 -13.81
CA VAL A 610 8.81 -3.59 -15.09
C VAL A 610 8.56 -4.80 -16.02
N GLN A 611 9.12 -5.98 -15.73
CA GLN A 611 9.10 -7.14 -16.65
C GLN A 611 8.20 -8.33 -16.26
N LEU A 612 7.74 -8.45 -15.00
CA LEU A 612 6.88 -9.57 -14.59
C LEU A 612 5.39 -9.21 -14.73
N GLY A 613 4.64 -10.09 -15.40
CA GLY A 613 3.31 -9.83 -16.00
C GLY A 613 2.18 -9.39 -15.07
N ARG A 614 1.05 -9.07 -15.72
CA ARG A 614 -0.18 -8.39 -15.26
C ARG A 614 -0.92 -8.97 -14.02
N GLY A 615 -0.38 -9.93 -13.27
CA GLY A 615 -1.04 -10.53 -12.10
C GLY A 615 -0.70 -9.89 -10.74
N PHE A 616 0.53 -9.41 -10.55
CA PHE A 616 0.99 -8.82 -9.27
C PHE A 616 1.19 -7.28 -9.35
N GLY A 617 0.74 -6.68 -10.46
CA GLY A 617 1.18 -5.38 -10.98
C GLY A 617 0.76 -4.08 -10.28
N GLN A 618 0.46 -4.07 -8.97
CA GLN A 618 0.28 -2.80 -8.23
C GLN A 618 0.91 -2.75 -6.82
N ARG A 619 1.58 -3.82 -6.36
CA ARG A 619 1.98 -3.93 -4.93
C ARG A 619 3.46 -3.67 -4.61
N ASN A 620 4.34 -3.47 -5.60
CA ASN A 620 5.80 -3.46 -5.38
C ASN A 620 6.45 -2.06 -5.26
N GLY A 621 5.68 -1.05 -4.84
CA GLY A 621 6.21 0.30 -4.60
C GLY A 621 6.38 0.60 -3.10
N ILE A 622 7.39 1.38 -2.73
CA ILE A 622 7.60 1.87 -1.35
C ILE A 622 7.28 3.36 -1.33
N ARG A 623 6.32 3.78 -0.50
CA ARG A 623 6.11 5.20 -0.17
C ARG A 623 7.12 5.65 0.87
N VAL A 624 7.65 6.85 0.65
CA VAL A 624 8.61 7.51 1.52
C VAL A 624 8.04 8.81 2.03
N GLN A 625 8.20 9.03 3.33
CA GLN A 625 8.07 10.34 3.94
C GLN A 625 9.31 10.60 4.79
N ALA A 626 10.04 11.65 4.47
CA ALA A 626 11.26 12.03 5.15
C ALA A 626 11.14 13.49 5.62
N GLU A 627 11.46 13.75 6.88
CA GLU A 627 11.46 15.08 7.49
C GLU A 627 12.86 15.39 8.04
N GLY A 628 13.34 16.62 7.82
CA GLY A 628 14.70 17.03 8.21
C GLY A 628 15.80 16.52 7.28
N TRP A 629 15.42 15.99 6.11
CA TRP A 629 16.33 15.45 5.10
C TRP A 629 16.42 16.38 3.88
N THR A 630 17.63 16.61 3.39
CA THR A 630 17.81 17.16 2.04
C THR A 630 17.64 16.05 0.99
N LYS A 631 17.32 16.43 -0.25
CA LYS A 631 17.22 15.46 -1.36
C LYS A 631 18.55 14.75 -1.62
N GLU A 632 19.67 15.46 -1.45
CA GLU A 632 21.03 14.95 -1.65
C GLU A 632 21.41 13.92 -0.58
N GLU A 633 21.03 14.12 0.68
CA GLU A 633 21.23 13.11 1.74
C GLU A 633 20.30 11.89 1.56
N LEU A 634 19.06 12.12 1.12
CA LEU A 634 18.04 11.08 1.05
C LEU A 634 18.25 10.11 -0.13
N LEU A 635 18.68 10.60 -1.30
CA LEU A 635 18.83 9.76 -2.49
C LEU A 635 19.81 8.59 -2.32
N PRO A 636 21.02 8.75 -1.74
CA PRO A 636 21.92 7.65 -1.44
C PRO A 636 21.35 6.67 -0.41
N LEU A 637 20.64 7.17 0.60
CA LEU A 637 19.98 6.31 1.59
C LEU A 637 18.89 5.45 0.96
N LEU A 638 18.05 6.06 0.13
CA LEU A 638 17.01 5.33 -0.60
C LEU A 638 17.58 4.31 -1.60
N ALA A 639 18.77 4.55 -2.15
CA ALA A 639 19.47 3.58 -2.99
C ALA A 639 19.87 2.31 -2.23
N SER A 640 20.09 2.40 -0.91
CA SER A 640 20.45 1.28 -0.04
C SER A 640 19.25 0.49 0.50
N VAL A 641 18.02 0.93 0.22
CA VAL A 641 16.80 0.24 0.67
C VAL A 641 16.74 -1.15 0.04
N ARG A 642 16.60 -2.16 0.89
CA ARG A 642 16.56 -3.58 0.51
C ARG A 642 15.67 -4.39 1.49
N PRO A 643 15.35 -5.66 1.20
CA PRO A 643 14.70 -6.53 2.17
C PRO A 643 15.59 -6.63 3.42
N LEU A 644 14.98 -6.45 4.59
CA LEU A 644 15.67 -6.63 5.87
C LEU A 644 15.80 -8.12 6.19
N SER A 645 16.92 -8.51 6.79
CA SER A 645 17.19 -9.87 7.28
C SER A 645 17.39 -9.88 8.79
N LEU A 646 17.38 -11.07 9.40
CA LEU A 646 17.68 -11.23 10.84
C LEU A 646 19.07 -10.70 11.22
N GLU A 647 19.99 -10.67 10.25
CA GLU A 647 21.32 -10.11 10.43
C GLU A 647 21.29 -8.59 10.64
N ASP A 648 20.45 -7.87 9.88
CA ASP A 648 20.34 -6.41 10.00
C ASP A 648 19.90 -5.99 11.41
N TRP A 649 19.02 -6.78 12.02
CA TRP A 649 18.66 -6.64 13.42
C TRP A 649 19.84 -7.01 14.34
N ALA A 650 20.51 -8.15 14.11
CA ALA A 650 21.59 -8.64 14.96
C ALA A 650 22.81 -7.71 15.03
N ARG A 651 23.08 -6.91 13.99
CA ARG A 651 24.16 -5.90 14.01
C ARG A 651 23.88 -4.73 14.96
N SER A 652 22.62 -4.45 15.29
CA SER A 652 22.23 -3.29 16.11
C SER A 652 20.90 -3.52 16.84
N PRO A 653 20.80 -4.56 17.70
CA PRO A 653 19.53 -4.98 18.29
C PRO A 653 18.95 -3.90 19.21
N ASP A 654 19.80 -3.16 19.94
CA ASP A 654 19.38 -2.09 20.85
C ASP A 654 18.82 -0.85 20.13
N ARG A 655 19.02 -0.76 18.81
CA ARG A 655 18.57 0.38 18.01
C ARG A 655 17.20 0.15 17.38
N PHE A 656 16.73 -1.09 17.32
CA PHE A 656 15.36 -1.40 16.96
C PHE A 656 14.51 -1.46 18.23
N TYR A 657 13.37 -0.78 18.20
CA TYR A 657 12.46 -0.82 19.32
C TYR A 657 11.72 -2.17 19.35
N GLU A 658 11.96 -2.93 20.42
CA GLU A 658 11.25 -4.17 20.71
C GLU A 658 10.12 -3.91 21.73
N PRO A 659 8.85 -4.16 21.37
CA PRO A 659 7.72 -3.95 22.29
C PRO A 659 7.79 -4.89 23.49
N VAL A 660 8.30 -6.12 23.27
CA VAL A 660 8.57 -7.11 24.31
C VAL A 660 10.03 -7.52 24.16
N PRO A 661 10.97 -6.81 24.83
CA PRO A 661 12.38 -7.12 24.75
C PRO A 661 12.66 -8.57 25.15
N LEU A 662 13.57 -9.20 24.42
CA LEU A 662 14.08 -10.53 24.78
C LEU A 662 14.88 -10.45 26.08
N ASP A 663 14.82 -11.50 26.90
CA ASP A 663 15.73 -11.66 28.04
C ASP A 663 17.19 -11.48 27.56
N PRO A 664 18.05 -10.73 28.28
CA PRO A 664 19.41 -10.46 27.83
C PRO A 664 20.22 -11.73 27.52
N THR A 665 20.06 -12.78 28.32
CA THR A 665 20.76 -14.06 28.13
C THR A 665 20.25 -14.78 26.88
N LEU A 666 18.94 -14.81 26.69
CA LEU A 666 18.32 -15.37 25.49
C LEU A 666 18.74 -14.59 24.24
N ARG A 667 18.77 -13.26 24.33
CA ARG A 667 19.21 -12.38 23.25
C ARG A 667 20.65 -12.67 22.85
N GLU A 668 21.57 -12.79 23.81
CA GLU A 668 22.97 -13.14 23.53
C GLU A 668 23.10 -14.51 22.84
N ARG A 669 22.35 -15.53 23.31
CA ARG A 669 22.32 -16.85 22.67
C ARG A 669 21.80 -16.79 21.24
N LEU A 670 20.71 -16.05 21.00
CA LEU A 670 20.14 -15.86 19.67
C LEU A 670 21.11 -15.12 18.74
N LEU A 671 21.77 -14.07 19.22
CA LEU A 671 22.78 -13.36 18.44
C LEU A 671 23.95 -14.28 18.06
N HIS A 672 24.39 -15.15 18.97
CA HIS A 672 25.42 -16.15 18.70
C HIS A 672 24.99 -17.15 17.61
N ILE A 673 23.77 -17.69 17.70
CA ILE A 673 23.19 -18.61 16.70
C ILE A 673 22.98 -17.93 15.34
N ILE A 674 22.51 -16.67 15.34
CA ILE A 674 22.34 -15.88 14.10
C ILE A 674 23.70 -15.65 13.45
N ASN A 675 24.72 -15.26 14.21
CA ASN A 675 26.06 -15.04 13.69
C ASN A 675 26.68 -16.32 13.10
N ALA A 676 26.45 -17.48 13.73
CA ALA A 676 26.95 -18.76 13.23
C ALA A 676 26.30 -19.19 11.89
N SER A 677 25.06 -18.76 11.63
CA SER A 677 24.30 -19.12 10.42
C SER A 677 24.32 -18.04 9.32
N GLN A 678 25.15 -16.99 9.46
CA GLN A 678 25.19 -15.87 8.53
C GLN A 678 25.69 -16.25 7.12
N PRO A 679 25.01 -15.76 6.06
CA PRO A 679 25.55 -15.77 4.72
C PRO A 679 26.91 -15.09 4.63
N GLN A 680 27.90 -15.79 4.08
CA GLN A 680 29.22 -15.21 3.85
C GLN A 680 29.31 -14.69 2.42
N ALA A 681 29.68 -13.42 2.27
CA ALA A 681 29.81 -12.79 0.96
C ALA A 681 30.75 -13.57 0.04
N GLU A 682 30.31 -13.78 -1.21
CA GLU A 682 31.05 -14.53 -2.24
C GLU A 682 31.37 -15.98 -1.85
N ARG A 683 30.61 -16.56 -0.92
CA ARG A 683 30.75 -17.97 -0.53
C ARG A 683 29.45 -18.73 -0.75
N ILE A 684 29.60 -20.03 -0.93
CA ILE A 684 28.52 -20.97 -1.17
C ILE A 684 28.33 -21.81 0.09
N HIS A 685 27.08 -21.91 0.53
CA HIS A 685 26.71 -22.74 1.65
C HIS A 685 26.55 -24.19 1.19
N HIS A 686 27.28 -25.10 1.82
CA HIS A 686 27.14 -26.52 1.61
C HIS A 686 26.79 -27.20 2.93
N ARG A 687 25.68 -27.95 2.92
CA ARG A 687 25.18 -28.63 4.11
C ARG A 687 24.74 -30.05 3.79
N VAL A 688 25.08 -30.98 4.68
CA VAL A 688 24.69 -32.38 4.60
C VAL A 688 24.01 -32.77 5.91
N VAL A 689 22.79 -33.28 5.80
CA VAL A 689 21.96 -33.69 6.93
C VAL A 689 21.58 -35.16 6.79
N LEU A 690 21.64 -35.89 7.90
CA LEU A 690 21.04 -37.22 8.00
C LEU A 690 19.66 -37.09 8.65
N THR A 691 18.62 -37.36 7.89
CA THR A 691 17.23 -37.32 8.34
C THR A 691 16.76 -38.73 8.67
N THR A 692 16.26 -38.94 9.88
CA THR A 692 15.61 -40.17 10.32
C THR A 692 14.16 -39.90 10.63
N THR A 693 13.24 -40.54 9.94
CA THR A 693 11.80 -40.46 10.22
C THR A 693 11.24 -41.82 10.60
N ARG A 694 10.38 -41.86 11.63
CA ARG A 694 9.64 -43.05 12.02
C ARG A 694 8.68 -43.46 10.90
N GLN A 695 8.73 -44.73 10.51
CA GLN A 695 7.79 -45.33 9.57
C GLN A 695 6.58 -45.92 10.32
N ASN A 696 5.40 -45.81 9.73
CA ASN A 696 4.18 -46.44 10.23
C ASN A 696 4.29 -47.97 10.06
N PRO A 697 4.20 -48.77 11.15
CA PRO A 697 4.29 -50.22 11.04
C PRO A 697 3.21 -50.87 10.16
N ALA A 698 2.04 -50.24 10.02
CA ALA A 698 0.91 -50.78 9.26
C ALA A 698 1.02 -50.63 7.73
N GLU A 699 1.77 -49.63 7.25
CA GLU A 699 2.01 -49.44 5.80
C GLU A 699 2.94 -50.52 5.22
N VAL A 700 3.64 -51.27 6.08
CA VAL A 700 4.56 -52.34 5.70
C VAL A 700 3.85 -53.57 5.10
N THR A 701 2.52 -53.63 5.18
CA THR A 701 1.73 -54.83 4.86
C THR A 701 0.71 -54.69 3.73
N LEU A 702 0.61 -53.54 3.06
CA LEU A 702 -0.31 -53.36 1.93
C LEU A 702 0.19 -54.08 0.68
N THR A 703 -0.71 -54.79 -0.01
CA THR A 703 -0.40 -55.65 -1.18
C THR A 703 -1.06 -55.17 -2.46
N ASP A 704 -1.84 -54.09 -2.41
CA ASP A 704 -2.54 -53.55 -3.58
C ASP A 704 -1.58 -52.91 -4.60
N PRO A 705 -1.91 -52.97 -5.91
CA PRO A 705 -1.09 -52.38 -6.98
C PRO A 705 -1.21 -50.85 -7.06
N TYR A 706 -2.10 -50.26 -6.26
CA TYR A 706 -2.42 -48.84 -6.30
C TYR A 706 -1.59 -48.03 -5.31
N HIS A 707 -0.84 -48.67 -4.41
CA HIS A 707 0.14 -48.03 -3.53
C HIS A 707 1.53 -48.56 -3.82
N LEU A 708 2.53 -47.68 -3.71
CA LEU A 708 3.91 -48.12 -3.79
C LEU A 708 4.24 -48.91 -2.52
N PRO A 709 4.86 -50.10 -2.65
CA PRO A 709 5.29 -50.85 -1.49
C PRO A 709 6.25 -50.01 -0.65
N THR A 710 6.06 -50.07 0.66
CA THR A 710 6.93 -49.52 1.70
C THR A 710 8.39 -49.93 1.42
N GLY A 711 9.26 -48.92 1.27
CA GLY A 711 10.68 -49.12 0.93
C GLY A 711 11.22 -48.22 -0.19
N LYS A 712 10.37 -47.52 -0.96
CA LYS A 712 10.87 -46.42 -1.83
C LYS A 712 11.34 -45.20 -1.05
N TRP A 713 10.81 -44.98 0.16
CA TRP A 713 11.27 -43.94 1.07
C TRP A 713 11.86 -44.59 2.33
N PRO A 714 13.19 -44.65 2.44
CA PRO A 714 13.84 -45.28 3.59
C PRO A 714 13.63 -44.44 4.86
N PRO A 715 13.58 -45.08 6.05
CA PRO A 715 13.49 -44.37 7.33
C PRO A 715 14.67 -43.42 7.56
N VAL A 716 15.81 -43.70 6.92
CA VAL A 716 17.03 -42.88 7.00
C VAL A 716 17.37 -42.37 5.61
N ARG A 717 17.52 -41.04 5.49
CA ARG A 717 17.83 -40.33 4.26
C ARG A 717 19.01 -39.38 4.48
N ARG A 718 19.84 -39.20 3.46
CA ARG A 718 20.88 -38.17 3.44
C ARG A 718 20.42 -37.04 2.53
N VAL A 719 20.28 -35.85 3.07
CA VAL A 719 19.92 -34.63 2.36
C VAL A 719 21.17 -33.78 2.19
N GLU A 720 21.50 -33.44 0.96
CA GLU A 720 22.62 -32.57 0.62
C GLU A 720 22.10 -31.30 -0.05
N SER A 721 22.43 -30.15 0.51
CA SER A 721 21.98 -28.85 0.04
C SER A 721 23.16 -27.93 -0.28
N TRP A 722 23.04 -27.21 -1.39
CA TRP A 722 23.96 -26.20 -1.87
C TRP A 722 23.17 -24.91 -2.07
N SER A 723 23.63 -23.78 -1.55
CA SER A 723 22.98 -22.49 -1.80
C SER A 723 23.98 -21.36 -1.97
N GLU A 724 23.70 -20.51 -2.95
CA GLU A 724 24.40 -19.27 -3.21
C GLU A 724 23.44 -18.13 -2.86
N VAL A 725 23.84 -17.28 -1.91
CA VAL A 725 22.99 -16.21 -1.38
C VAL A 725 23.67 -14.88 -1.68
N ASP A 726 22.93 -13.92 -2.24
CA ASP A 726 23.43 -12.56 -2.36
C ASP A 726 23.57 -11.97 -0.95
N PRO A 727 24.79 -11.62 -0.51
CA PRO A 727 25.03 -11.09 0.83
C PRO A 727 24.37 -9.73 1.05
N THR A 728 24.05 -9.01 -0.03
CA THR A 728 23.39 -7.71 0.05
C THR A 728 21.91 -7.91 0.28
N SER A 729 21.20 -8.59 -0.62
CA SER A 729 19.74 -8.75 -0.54
C SER A 729 19.27 -9.88 0.37
N GLY A 730 20.16 -10.81 0.75
CA GLY A 730 19.81 -12.05 1.45
C GLY A 730 19.01 -13.03 0.58
N THR A 731 18.83 -12.75 -0.71
CA THR A 731 18.09 -13.62 -1.60
C THR A 731 18.98 -14.76 -2.09
N THR A 732 18.45 -15.98 -2.06
CA THR A 732 19.08 -17.13 -2.71
C THR A 732 19.11 -16.90 -4.22
N LEU A 733 20.32 -16.81 -4.78
CA LEU A 733 20.56 -16.66 -6.22
C LEU A 733 20.38 -17.99 -6.94
N ARG A 734 20.97 -19.05 -6.38
CA ARG A 734 20.92 -20.42 -6.89
C ARG A 734 20.95 -21.39 -5.74
N TRP A 735 20.31 -22.54 -5.89
CA TRP A 735 20.39 -23.59 -4.88
C TRP A 735 20.09 -24.96 -5.47
N ARG A 736 20.48 -25.99 -4.74
CA ARG A 736 20.16 -27.39 -5.04
C ARG A 736 19.99 -28.12 -3.72
N GLU A 737 18.99 -28.97 -3.63
CA GLU A 737 18.80 -29.95 -2.56
C GLU A 737 18.61 -31.33 -3.18
N VAL A 738 19.33 -32.33 -2.67
CA VAL A 738 19.20 -33.73 -3.12
C VAL A 738 19.01 -34.62 -1.91
N SER A 739 17.92 -35.38 -1.89
CA SER A 739 17.68 -36.43 -0.91
C SER A 739 18.07 -37.78 -1.50
N THR A 740 18.86 -38.55 -0.75
CA THR A 740 19.36 -39.87 -1.14
C THR A 740 19.07 -40.90 -0.05
N ASP A 741 18.95 -42.17 -0.45
CA ASP A 741 18.90 -43.28 0.50
C ASP A 741 20.28 -43.62 1.08
N THR A 742 20.34 -44.60 1.99
CA THR A 742 21.60 -45.07 2.59
C THR A 742 22.55 -45.75 1.60
N GLN A 743 22.10 -46.05 0.37
CA GLN A 743 22.89 -46.61 -0.71
C GLN A 743 23.33 -45.55 -1.74
N GLY A 744 22.95 -44.28 -1.54
CA GLY A 744 23.28 -43.16 -2.43
C GLY A 744 22.34 -43.02 -3.64
N ARG A 745 21.23 -43.76 -3.69
CA ARG A 745 20.23 -43.60 -4.76
C ARG A 745 19.41 -42.34 -4.51
N SER A 746 19.21 -41.52 -5.53
CA SER A 746 18.42 -40.28 -5.45
C SER A 746 16.94 -40.61 -5.22
N LEU A 747 16.33 -39.95 -4.24
CA LEU A 747 14.91 -40.06 -3.90
C LEU A 747 14.16 -38.84 -4.43
N THR A 748 14.69 -37.66 -4.13
CA THR A 748 14.26 -36.37 -4.68
C THR A 748 15.46 -35.51 -4.97
N ALA A 749 15.28 -34.60 -5.91
CA ALA A 749 16.20 -33.48 -6.11
C ALA A 749 15.40 -32.25 -6.49
N GLU A 750 15.71 -31.10 -5.94
CA GLU A 750 15.19 -29.82 -6.39
C GLU A 750 16.36 -28.86 -6.60
N TRP A 751 16.33 -28.08 -7.67
CA TRP A 751 17.41 -27.14 -7.95
C TRP A 751 16.92 -25.94 -8.74
N ASN A 752 17.53 -24.79 -8.49
CA ASN A 752 17.20 -23.54 -9.14
C ASN A 752 18.50 -22.87 -9.60
N ASP A 753 18.58 -22.58 -10.90
CA ASP A 753 19.73 -21.94 -11.54
C ASP A 753 19.65 -20.40 -11.57
N GLY A 754 18.63 -19.84 -10.92
CA GLY A 754 18.31 -18.41 -10.86
C GLY A 754 17.23 -17.98 -11.85
N GLN A 755 16.84 -18.84 -12.79
CA GLN A 755 15.80 -18.57 -13.78
C GLN A 755 14.71 -19.64 -13.77
N VAL A 756 15.12 -20.89 -13.58
CA VAL A 756 14.29 -22.06 -13.74
C VAL A 756 14.43 -22.92 -12.48
N LEU A 757 13.29 -23.28 -11.91
CA LEU A 757 13.21 -24.27 -10.87
C LEU A 757 12.99 -25.64 -11.50
N HIS A 758 13.78 -26.62 -11.09
CA HIS A 758 13.60 -28.00 -11.42
C HIS A 758 13.30 -28.83 -10.17
N SER A 759 12.46 -29.85 -10.32
CA SER A 759 12.23 -30.83 -9.27
C SER A 759 12.15 -32.25 -9.85
N TYR A 760 12.69 -33.20 -9.12
CA TYR A 760 12.72 -34.61 -9.46
C TYR A 760 12.19 -35.45 -8.30
N THR A 761 11.50 -36.53 -8.64
CA THR A 761 11.16 -37.59 -7.69
C THR A 761 11.33 -38.97 -8.30
N ALA A 762 11.97 -39.86 -7.55
CA ALA A 762 12.19 -41.26 -7.93
C ALA A 762 10.90 -42.07 -7.97
N VAL A 763 9.82 -41.57 -7.34
CA VAL A 763 8.50 -42.20 -7.36
C VAL A 763 7.91 -42.18 -8.77
N SER A 764 7.82 -40.99 -9.38
CA SER A 764 7.29 -40.81 -10.73
C SER A 764 8.35 -40.93 -11.81
N ASN A 765 9.63 -40.94 -11.42
CA ASN A 765 10.80 -40.84 -12.31
C ASN A 765 10.65 -39.71 -13.33
N SER A 766 10.33 -38.51 -12.85
CA SER A 766 10.08 -37.36 -13.71
C SER A 766 10.77 -36.10 -13.22
N VAL A 767 11.20 -35.26 -14.16
CA VAL A 767 11.78 -33.93 -13.89
C VAL A 767 10.77 -32.87 -14.30
N ILE A 768 10.38 -32.02 -13.36
CA ILE A 768 9.48 -30.90 -13.57
C ILE A 768 10.30 -29.63 -13.66
N THR A 769 10.01 -28.83 -14.68
CA THR A 769 10.68 -27.55 -14.95
C THR A 769 9.66 -26.42 -14.88
N GLU A 770 9.91 -25.43 -14.02
CA GLU A 770 9.03 -24.29 -13.76
C GLU A 770 9.80 -22.97 -13.88
N THR A 771 9.13 -21.89 -14.31
CA THR A 771 9.70 -20.55 -14.17
C THR A 771 9.91 -20.28 -12.68
N ALA A 772 11.11 -19.87 -12.27
CA ALA A 772 11.40 -19.64 -10.86
C ALA A 772 10.51 -18.51 -10.31
N SER A 773 9.42 -18.87 -9.62
CA SER A 773 8.82 -17.97 -8.63
C SER A 773 9.71 -18.00 -7.40
N SER A 774 10.04 -16.83 -6.86
CA SER A 774 11.14 -16.57 -5.93
C SER A 774 10.98 -17.17 -4.52
N ALA A 775 10.32 -18.31 -4.36
CA ALA A 775 10.04 -18.91 -3.07
C ALA A 775 10.40 -20.40 -3.06
N ILE A 776 11.67 -20.69 -2.80
CA ILE A 776 11.99 -21.85 -1.97
C ILE A 776 12.47 -21.31 -0.64
N SER A 777 11.92 -21.89 0.42
CA SER A 777 12.32 -21.69 1.81
C SER A 777 13.84 -21.70 1.88
N ALA A 778 14.43 -20.61 2.40
CA ALA A 778 15.84 -20.59 2.75
C ALA A 778 16.20 -21.86 3.55
N PRO A 779 17.46 -22.34 3.51
CA PRO A 779 17.89 -23.43 4.37
C PRO A 779 17.39 -23.20 5.79
N LEU A 780 16.96 -24.28 6.45
CA LEU A 780 16.46 -24.31 7.83
C LEU A 780 17.18 -23.24 8.68
N ASN A 781 16.45 -22.18 9.02
CA ASN A 781 16.98 -21.07 9.81
C ASN A 781 16.54 -21.30 11.26
N PRO A 782 17.36 -21.97 12.09
CA PRO A 782 16.97 -22.31 13.45
C PRO A 782 16.72 -21.06 14.30
N ALA A 783 17.36 -19.93 14.00
CA ALA A 783 17.07 -18.67 14.67
C ALA A 783 15.64 -18.19 14.38
N ALA A 784 15.12 -18.43 13.18
CA ALA A 784 13.74 -18.12 12.85
C ALA A 784 12.76 -19.00 13.65
N ASP A 785 13.02 -20.31 13.80
CA ASP A 785 12.21 -21.19 14.66
C ASP A 785 12.19 -20.71 16.12
N LEU A 786 13.36 -20.34 16.64
CA LEU A 786 13.52 -19.83 17.99
C LEU A 786 12.83 -18.49 18.25
N LEU A 787 12.65 -17.66 17.22
CA LEU A 787 11.99 -16.37 17.32
C LEU A 787 10.48 -16.45 17.07
N ARG A 788 10.00 -17.44 16.33
CA ARG A 788 8.57 -17.66 16.09
C ARG A 788 7.84 -18.12 17.36
N ASN A 789 8.44 -19.03 18.11
CA ASN A 789 7.89 -19.52 19.38
C ASN A 789 8.63 -18.83 20.54
N THR A 790 7.91 -18.42 21.59
CA THR A 790 8.51 -17.61 22.68
C THR A 790 8.73 -18.38 23.97
N ASP A 791 8.24 -19.62 24.02
CA ASP A 791 8.18 -20.49 25.19
C ASP A 791 9.24 -21.62 25.14
N TRP A 792 10.35 -21.36 24.46
CA TRP A 792 11.52 -22.25 24.47
C TRP A 792 12.12 -22.37 25.87
N GLN A 793 12.30 -23.60 26.32
CA GLN A 793 13.07 -23.94 27.50
C GLN A 793 14.52 -24.23 27.10
N TRP A 794 15.45 -23.53 27.74
CA TRP A 794 16.86 -23.61 27.39
C TRP A 794 17.67 -24.32 28.46
N THR A 795 18.51 -25.27 28.04
CA THR A 795 19.50 -25.93 28.89
C THR A 795 20.88 -25.84 28.27
N THR A 796 21.90 -25.67 29.11
CA THR A 796 23.30 -25.64 28.70
C THR A 796 23.99 -26.84 29.33
N GLN A 797 24.62 -27.68 28.51
CA GLN A 797 25.37 -28.84 28.97
C GLN A 797 26.78 -28.45 29.40
N ALA A 798 27.48 -29.36 30.09
CA ALA A 798 28.81 -29.11 30.65
C ALA A 798 29.89 -28.86 29.58
N ASP A 799 29.68 -29.35 28.36
CA ASP A 799 30.56 -29.15 27.19
C ASP A 799 30.24 -27.87 26.40
N GLY A 800 29.27 -27.07 26.86
CA GLY A 800 28.82 -25.84 26.20
C GLY A 800 27.72 -26.05 25.17
N THR A 801 27.26 -27.28 24.93
CA THR A 801 26.12 -27.56 24.04
C THR A 801 24.85 -26.89 24.57
N LEU A 802 24.12 -26.21 23.68
CA LEU A 802 22.86 -25.55 24.00
C LEU A 802 21.69 -26.34 23.46
N ILE A 803 20.70 -26.61 24.30
CA ILE A 803 19.48 -27.31 23.91
C ILE A 803 18.29 -26.38 24.16
N ALA A 804 17.48 -26.17 23.14
CA ALA A 804 16.21 -25.47 23.21
C ALA A 804 15.07 -26.46 22.98
N GLU A 805 14.09 -26.51 23.89
CA GLU A 805 12.89 -27.35 23.78
C GLU A 805 11.61 -26.52 23.82
N HIS A 806 10.65 -26.81 22.94
CA HIS A 806 9.35 -26.13 22.92
C HIS A 806 8.22 -27.14 22.67
N ALA A 807 7.10 -26.97 23.37
CA ALA A 807 5.91 -27.77 23.15
C ALA A 807 5.14 -27.29 21.92
N GLN A 808 5.22 -28.02 20.83
CA GLN A 808 4.55 -27.67 19.58
C GLN A 808 3.25 -28.44 19.38
N VAL A 809 2.27 -27.79 18.73
CA VAL A 809 1.14 -28.48 18.13
C VAL A 809 1.64 -29.11 16.84
N LEU A 810 1.57 -30.44 16.76
CA LEU A 810 1.94 -31.14 15.55
C LEU A 810 0.82 -30.91 14.53
N PRO A 811 1.12 -30.48 13.30
CA PRO A 811 0.09 -30.21 12.31
C PRO A 811 -0.76 -31.48 12.13
N TRP A 812 -2.01 -31.40 12.55
CA TRP A 812 -3.00 -32.41 12.23
C TRP A 812 -3.30 -32.18 10.74
N GLN A 813 -2.96 -33.13 9.87
CA GLN A 813 -3.28 -33.07 8.43
C GLN A 813 -4.80 -33.22 8.16
N GLY A 814 -5.63 -32.66 9.03
CA GLY A 814 -7.06 -32.57 8.84
C GLY A 814 -7.39 -31.21 8.25
N PHE A 815 -7.63 -31.21 6.94
CA PHE A 815 -8.29 -30.14 6.17
C PHE A 815 -7.43 -28.89 5.86
N ASP A 816 -7.36 -28.55 4.56
CA ASP A 816 -7.07 -27.22 3.97
C ASP A 816 -5.65 -26.80 3.51
N GLY A 817 -4.70 -27.71 3.26
CA GLY A 817 -3.45 -27.31 2.59
C GLY A 817 -2.83 -28.39 1.74
N LEU A 818 -2.95 -28.26 0.42
CA LEU A 818 -2.13 -28.91 -0.62
C LEU A 818 -1.51 -30.24 -0.16
N TYR A 819 -2.24 -31.34 -0.33
CA TYR A 819 -1.74 -32.71 -0.18
C TYR A 819 -0.42 -32.82 -0.95
N GLN A 820 0.70 -32.71 -0.23
CA GLN A 820 2.01 -32.92 -0.81
C GLN A 820 2.22 -34.45 -0.83
N PRO A 821 2.33 -35.07 -2.01
CA PRO A 821 2.43 -36.53 -2.14
C PRO A 821 3.67 -37.16 -1.46
N TRP A 822 4.54 -36.35 -0.86
CA TRP A 822 5.79 -36.76 -0.21
C TRP A 822 5.74 -36.83 1.31
N THR A 823 4.66 -36.36 1.96
CA THR A 823 4.50 -36.59 3.40
C THR A 823 3.93 -37.97 3.65
N LEU A 824 4.75 -39.00 3.40
CA LEU A 824 4.64 -40.34 3.98
C LEU A 824 4.93 -40.33 5.51
N ASP A 825 5.04 -39.15 6.11
CA ASP A 825 5.28 -38.92 7.53
C ASP A 825 3.97 -39.04 8.34
N ASP A 826 3.18 -40.09 8.08
CA ASP A 826 1.85 -40.28 8.65
C ASP A 826 1.89 -40.92 10.07
N TRP A 827 3.04 -40.81 10.75
CA TRP A 827 3.17 -41.21 12.15
C TRP A 827 2.25 -40.40 13.07
N THR A 828 1.76 -39.24 12.63
CA THR A 828 0.80 -38.40 13.38
C THR A 828 -0.57 -39.07 13.53
N THR A 829 -1.05 -39.81 12.51
CA THR A 829 -2.34 -40.53 12.56
C THR A 829 -2.25 -41.88 13.24
N ASP A 830 -1.09 -42.56 13.23
CA ASP A 830 -0.83 -43.78 14.01
C ASP A 830 -0.80 -43.47 15.52
N LEU A 831 -0.02 -42.47 15.93
CA LEU A 831 0.16 -42.14 17.34
C LEU A 831 -1.02 -41.33 17.95
N GLY A 832 -2.00 -40.93 17.14
CA GLY A 832 -3.20 -40.20 17.57
C GLY A 832 -2.89 -38.82 18.17
N LEU A 833 -1.88 -38.14 17.65
CA LEU A 833 -1.23 -37.00 18.31
C LEU A 833 -1.85 -35.66 17.94
N ARG A 834 -1.82 -34.75 18.92
CA ARG A 834 -2.01 -33.31 18.70
C ARG A 834 -0.85 -32.46 19.20
N HIS A 835 0.04 -33.02 20.01
CA HIS A 835 1.11 -32.29 20.69
C HIS A 835 2.41 -33.10 20.68
N GLY A 836 3.53 -32.38 20.55
CA GLY A 836 4.89 -32.92 20.62
C GLY A 836 5.85 -31.90 21.21
N ILE A 837 7.11 -32.29 21.33
CA ILE A 837 8.22 -31.43 21.72
C ILE A 837 9.13 -31.29 20.52
N GLU A 838 9.38 -30.05 20.10
CA GLU A 838 10.50 -29.72 19.23
C GLU A 838 11.75 -29.50 20.08
N ARG A 839 12.86 -30.10 19.68
CA ARG A 839 14.16 -29.90 20.32
C ARG A 839 15.19 -29.49 19.28
N LEU A 840 15.86 -28.37 19.52
CA LEU A 840 17.00 -27.90 18.74
C LEU A 840 18.27 -28.01 19.60
N ILE A 841 19.32 -28.59 19.03
CA ILE A 841 20.60 -28.83 19.70
C ILE A 841 21.67 -28.07 18.93
N PHE A 842 22.41 -27.20 19.63
CA PHE A 842 23.47 -26.37 19.06
C PHE A 842 24.80 -26.68 19.71
N ASN A 843 25.86 -26.68 18.90
CA ASN A 843 27.23 -26.72 19.38
C ASN A 843 27.56 -25.42 20.17
N ALA A 844 28.66 -25.45 20.93
CA ALA A 844 29.11 -24.27 21.69
C ALA A 844 29.42 -23.04 20.80
N ASP A 845 29.72 -23.25 19.51
CA ASP A 845 29.93 -22.19 18.51
C ASP A 845 28.63 -21.63 17.90
N GLY A 846 27.46 -22.13 18.32
CA GLY A 846 26.15 -21.66 17.85
C GLY A 846 25.65 -22.36 16.59
N THR A 847 26.43 -23.25 15.98
CA THR A 847 25.99 -24.04 14.82
C THR A 847 24.98 -25.11 15.22
N LEU A 848 23.99 -25.37 14.35
CA LEU A 848 22.97 -26.39 14.60
C LEU A 848 23.60 -27.78 14.48
N GLN A 849 23.53 -28.57 15.55
CA GLN A 849 23.99 -29.96 15.57
C GLN A 849 22.88 -30.92 15.17
N ALA A 850 21.68 -30.74 15.75
CA ALA A 850 20.55 -31.60 15.47
C ALA A 850 19.20 -30.92 15.73
N ARG A 851 18.17 -31.41 15.05
CA ARG A 851 16.75 -31.09 15.29
C ARG A 851 16.00 -32.38 15.54
N GLU A 852 15.16 -32.41 16.57
CA GLU A 852 14.40 -33.58 16.98
C GLU A 852 12.93 -33.21 17.20
N ILE A 853 12.03 -34.10 16.76
CA ILE A 853 10.62 -34.04 17.10
C ILE A 853 10.30 -35.29 17.94
N LEU A 854 9.87 -35.03 19.16
CA LEU A 854 9.44 -36.03 20.13
C LEU A 854 7.92 -35.98 20.26
N ALA A 855 7.27 -37.12 20.09
CA ALA A 855 5.84 -37.26 20.11
C ALA A 855 5.35 -38.00 21.35
N ALA A 856 4.26 -37.54 21.95
CA ALA A 856 3.69 -38.09 23.18
C ALA A 856 2.36 -38.82 22.89
N PRO A 857 2.32 -40.17 22.83
CA PRO A 857 1.11 -40.91 22.48
C PRO A 857 -0.06 -40.55 23.38
N ARG A 858 -1.27 -40.45 22.81
CA ARG A 858 -2.49 -40.17 23.57
C ARG A 858 -2.81 -41.35 24.49
N THR A 859 -2.41 -41.29 25.75
CA THR A 859 -2.86 -42.27 26.76
C THR A 859 -4.21 -41.83 27.31
N ASN A 860 -5.26 -42.63 27.08
CA ASN A 860 -6.59 -42.42 27.69
C ASN A 860 -6.57 -42.60 29.24
N ALA A 861 -5.42 -42.94 29.82
CA ALA A 861 -5.21 -43.04 31.26
C ALA A 861 -4.46 -41.80 31.77
N GLN A 862 -5.11 -41.02 32.64
CA GLN A 862 -4.61 -39.77 33.23
C GLN A 862 -3.37 -39.91 34.16
N SER A 863 -2.73 -41.07 34.24
CA SER A 863 -1.76 -41.36 35.31
C SER A 863 -0.52 -42.18 34.91
N ALA A 864 -0.27 -42.42 33.63
CA ALA A 864 1.00 -43.03 33.19
C ALA A 864 2.03 -41.95 32.79
N PRO A 865 3.33 -42.12 33.12
CA PRO A 865 4.37 -41.25 32.57
C PRO A 865 4.32 -41.34 31.05
N VAL A 866 4.14 -40.20 30.41
CA VAL A 866 4.04 -40.11 28.95
C VAL A 866 5.44 -40.34 28.38
N THR A 867 5.76 -41.59 28.03
CA THR A 867 6.96 -41.90 27.26
C THR A 867 6.87 -41.21 25.90
N THR A 868 7.75 -40.24 25.67
CA THR A 868 7.89 -39.61 24.35
C THR A 868 8.62 -40.55 23.40
N VAL A 869 8.21 -40.54 22.13
CA VAL A 869 8.78 -41.34 21.04
C VAL A 869 9.42 -40.38 20.05
N LEU A 870 10.68 -40.62 19.70
CA LEU A 870 11.34 -39.89 18.62
C LEU A 870 10.71 -40.27 17.29
N VAL A 871 10.12 -39.29 16.62
CA VAL A 871 9.42 -39.49 15.33
C VAL A 871 10.17 -38.89 14.17
N HIS A 872 10.98 -37.86 14.42
CA HIS A 872 11.81 -37.24 13.40
C HIS A 872 13.10 -36.73 14.03
N ARG A 873 14.22 -36.91 13.32
CA ARG A 873 15.53 -36.44 13.72
C ARG A 873 16.34 -36.03 12.51
N GLU A 874 16.91 -34.84 12.56
CA GLU A 874 17.89 -34.34 11.60
C GLU A 874 19.21 -34.17 12.32
N VAL A 875 20.26 -34.80 11.83
CA VAL A 875 21.63 -34.64 12.33
C VAL A 875 22.46 -33.96 11.27
N VAL A 876 23.07 -32.82 11.60
CA VAL A 876 23.95 -32.10 10.68
C VAL A 876 25.30 -32.81 10.66
N LEU A 877 25.66 -33.37 9.51
CA LEU A 877 26.94 -34.05 9.30
C LEU A 877 28.03 -33.09 8.82
N GLN A 878 27.63 -32.10 8.02
CA GLN A 878 28.52 -31.11 7.44
C GLN A 878 27.73 -29.80 7.26
N ASP A 879 28.34 -28.68 7.61
CA ASP A 879 27.78 -27.34 7.48
C ASP A 879 28.94 -26.35 7.31
N GLU A 880 29.15 -25.89 6.08
CA GLU A 880 30.34 -25.12 5.73
C GLU A 880 30.07 -24.05 4.66
N TRP A 881 30.93 -23.02 4.68
CA TRP A 881 30.98 -21.97 3.67
C TRP A 881 32.19 -22.17 2.77
N LEU A 882 31.97 -22.40 1.49
CA LEU A 882 33.01 -22.68 0.49
C LEU A 882 33.26 -21.44 -0.38
N PRO A 883 34.52 -21.14 -0.77
CA PRO A 883 34.82 -19.95 -1.56
C PRO A 883 34.29 -20.01 -3.01
N THR A 884 34.16 -21.20 -3.58
CA THR A 884 33.65 -21.42 -4.95
C THR A 884 33.04 -22.81 -5.06
N ALA A 885 32.07 -22.98 -5.96
CA ALA A 885 31.57 -24.28 -6.42
C ALA A 885 31.37 -24.21 -7.93
N SER A 886 31.43 -25.34 -8.62
CA SER A 886 31.15 -25.39 -10.05
C SER A 886 29.65 -25.25 -10.30
N ASP A 887 29.25 -24.80 -11.49
CA ASP A 887 27.82 -24.78 -11.88
C ASP A 887 27.18 -26.17 -11.76
N ALA A 888 27.97 -27.22 -11.95
CA ALA A 888 27.55 -28.61 -11.74
C ALA A 888 27.06 -28.90 -10.29
N SER A 889 27.51 -28.13 -9.30
CA SER A 889 27.03 -28.21 -7.92
C SER A 889 25.61 -27.67 -7.73
N PHE A 890 25.08 -26.89 -8.68
CA PHE A 890 23.72 -26.36 -8.64
C PHE A 890 22.78 -27.04 -9.64
N THR A 891 23.29 -28.02 -10.38
CA THR A 891 22.50 -28.86 -11.28
C THR A 891 22.43 -30.28 -10.74
N TRP A 892 21.37 -30.99 -11.11
CA TRP A 892 21.24 -32.42 -10.87
C TRP A 892 20.84 -33.11 -12.18
N ASN A 893 21.43 -34.28 -12.45
CA ASN A 893 21.15 -35.05 -13.66
C ASN A 893 20.25 -36.22 -13.30
N ALA A 894 19.12 -36.32 -14.00
CA ALA A 894 18.21 -37.44 -13.84
C ALA A 894 18.75 -38.73 -14.46
N ASP A 895 18.23 -39.86 -13.98
CA ASP A 895 18.52 -41.15 -14.58
C ASP A 895 18.12 -41.15 -16.07
N PRO A 896 18.82 -41.89 -16.97
CA PRO A 896 18.62 -41.87 -18.42
C PRO A 896 17.22 -42.25 -18.95
N GLY A 897 16.24 -42.49 -18.09
CA GLY A 897 14.84 -42.76 -18.43
C GLY A 897 13.83 -41.85 -17.73
N ALA A 898 14.28 -40.76 -17.10
CA ALA A 898 13.38 -39.80 -16.48
C ALA A 898 12.60 -39.00 -17.53
N VAL A 899 11.30 -38.80 -17.29
CA VAL A 899 10.42 -38.03 -18.19
C VAL A 899 10.53 -36.54 -17.85
N GLU A 900 10.93 -35.71 -18.81
CA GLU A 900 10.94 -34.25 -18.65
C GLU A 900 9.54 -33.64 -18.85
N ILE A 901 9.23 -32.68 -17.99
CA ILE A 901 7.93 -32.05 -17.87
C ILE A 901 8.13 -30.53 -17.92
N GLY A 902 7.79 -29.91 -19.03
CA GLY A 902 7.75 -28.44 -19.12
C GLY A 902 6.45 -27.89 -18.54
N ARG A 903 6.50 -27.20 -17.40
CA ARG A 903 5.35 -26.47 -16.87
C ARG A 903 5.28 -25.11 -17.58
N PHE A 904 4.42 -24.97 -18.59
CA PHE A 904 4.02 -23.63 -19.03
C PHE A 904 3.38 -22.94 -17.82
N ALA A 905 3.85 -21.74 -17.49
CA ALA A 905 3.43 -20.95 -16.35
C ALA A 905 1.89 -20.89 -16.23
N LEU A 906 1.33 -21.78 -15.41
CA LEU A 906 0.04 -21.64 -14.75
C LEU A 906 0.22 -20.69 -13.56
N ASP A 907 0.94 -19.59 -13.77
CA ASP A 907 0.95 -18.47 -12.85
C ASP A 907 -0.48 -17.96 -12.77
N SER A 908 -1.09 -18.03 -11.58
CA SER A 908 -2.39 -17.46 -11.22
C SER A 908 -3.68 -18.26 -11.53
N LEU A 909 -3.69 -19.58 -11.40
CA LEU A 909 -4.91 -20.22 -10.87
C LEU A 909 -4.88 -20.11 -9.34
N SER A 910 -5.09 -18.89 -8.83
CA SER A 910 -5.94 -18.76 -7.63
C SER A 910 -7.13 -19.67 -7.88
N THR A 911 -7.27 -20.77 -7.11
CA THR A 911 -8.37 -21.77 -7.17
C THR A 911 -9.03 -21.78 -8.53
N PRO A 912 -8.73 -22.69 -9.49
CA PRO A 912 -9.34 -22.64 -10.82
C PRO A 912 -10.79 -22.21 -10.68
N GLN A 913 -11.07 -20.94 -11.00
CA GLN A 913 -12.44 -20.46 -10.95
C GLN A 913 -13.12 -21.45 -11.86
N ALA A 914 -14.09 -22.22 -11.34
CA ALA A 914 -14.72 -23.29 -12.08
C ALA A 914 -15.07 -22.75 -13.48
N LEU A 915 -14.20 -23.03 -14.46
CA LEU A 915 -14.22 -22.39 -15.78
C LEU A 915 -15.10 -23.31 -16.62
N GLY A 916 -16.37 -23.33 -16.23
CA GLY A 916 -17.42 -24.15 -16.79
C GLY A 916 -18.62 -24.18 -15.85
N PRO A 917 -19.85 -24.15 -16.36
CA PRO A 917 -21.02 -24.51 -15.54
C PRO A 917 -20.79 -25.89 -14.94
N GLN A 918 -21.05 -26.07 -13.64
CA GLN A 918 -21.10 -27.42 -13.07
C GLN A 918 -22.19 -28.18 -13.81
N PRO A 919 -21.90 -29.36 -14.39
CA PRO A 919 -22.95 -30.13 -15.04
C PRO A 919 -24.00 -30.50 -13.99
N HIS A 920 -25.26 -30.24 -14.32
CA HIS A 920 -26.42 -30.50 -13.47
C HIS A 920 -27.03 -31.87 -13.72
N SER A 921 -26.56 -32.57 -14.75
CA SER A 921 -26.95 -33.94 -15.07
C SER A 921 -25.74 -34.83 -15.40
N LEU A 922 -25.96 -36.13 -15.34
CA LEU A 922 -24.98 -37.15 -15.65
C LEU A 922 -24.57 -37.11 -17.14
N GLU A 923 -25.50 -36.77 -18.02
CA GLU A 923 -25.26 -36.58 -19.46
C GLU A 923 -24.40 -35.35 -19.75
N GLU A 924 -24.63 -34.25 -19.02
CA GLU A 924 -23.79 -33.04 -19.11
C GLU A 924 -22.36 -33.33 -18.62
N ALA A 925 -22.20 -34.13 -17.57
CA ALA A 925 -20.89 -34.57 -17.09
C ALA A 925 -20.19 -35.47 -18.13
N ALA A 926 -20.92 -36.43 -18.73
CA ALA A 926 -20.39 -37.33 -19.74
C ALA A 926 -19.98 -36.60 -21.03
N ALA A 927 -20.65 -35.49 -21.37
CA ALA A 927 -20.28 -34.64 -22.50
C ALA A 927 -19.05 -33.75 -22.23
N ALA A 928 -18.70 -33.54 -20.95
CA ALA A 928 -17.65 -32.61 -20.53
C ALA A 928 -16.27 -33.27 -20.31
N VAL A 929 -16.17 -34.60 -20.43
CA VAL A 929 -14.93 -35.35 -20.22
C VAL A 929 -14.56 -36.22 -21.43
N PRO A 930 -13.26 -36.48 -21.68
CA PRO A 930 -12.81 -37.25 -22.84
C PRO A 930 -12.81 -38.77 -22.64
N PHE A 931 -13.44 -39.29 -21.57
CA PHE A 931 -13.46 -40.71 -21.19
C PHE A 931 -14.89 -41.16 -20.82
N PRO A 932 -15.22 -42.46 -20.91
CA PRO A 932 -16.56 -42.95 -20.56
C PRO A 932 -16.83 -42.79 -19.06
N ILE A 933 -18.02 -42.27 -18.74
CA ILE A 933 -18.57 -42.20 -17.38
C ILE A 933 -19.47 -43.40 -17.15
N TRP A 934 -19.36 -44.02 -15.97
CA TRP A 934 -20.18 -45.16 -15.56
C TRP A 934 -21.01 -44.81 -14.33
N ALA A 935 -22.29 -45.15 -14.36
CA ALA A 935 -23.21 -44.82 -13.27
C ALA A 935 -24.33 -45.84 -13.12
N TRP A 936 -24.91 -45.91 -11.92
CA TRP A 936 -26.15 -46.63 -11.67
C TRP A 936 -27.37 -45.85 -12.17
N SER A 937 -28.30 -46.54 -12.83
CA SER A 937 -29.51 -45.97 -13.44
C SER A 937 -30.57 -45.40 -12.47
N ARG A 938 -30.31 -45.35 -11.16
CA ARG A 938 -31.28 -44.88 -10.15
C ARG A 938 -31.16 -43.36 -9.91
N ASN A 939 -32.31 -42.67 -9.94
CA ASN A 939 -32.52 -41.22 -9.77
C ASN A 939 -32.06 -40.59 -8.42
N ASN A 940 -31.21 -41.26 -7.63
CA ASN A 940 -30.75 -40.81 -6.31
C ASN A 940 -29.26 -40.42 -6.26
N SER A 941 -28.57 -40.33 -7.40
CA SER A 941 -27.20 -39.81 -7.43
C SER A 941 -27.21 -38.29 -7.33
N THR A 942 -26.56 -37.73 -6.32
CA THR A 942 -26.20 -36.31 -6.32
C THR A 942 -24.82 -36.16 -6.94
N PHE A 943 -24.75 -35.40 -8.03
CA PHE A 943 -23.48 -35.06 -8.67
C PHE A 943 -22.77 -33.97 -7.84
N ALA A 944 -21.48 -34.15 -7.56
CA ALA A 944 -20.70 -33.19 -6.78
C ALA A 944 -19.27 -33.10 -7.33
N GLY A 945 -19.07 -32.29 -8.36
CA GLY A 945 -17.72 -31.93 -8.82
C GLY A 945 -17.74 -31.02 -10.06
N PRO A 946 -16.75 -30.15 -10.28
CA PRO A 946 -16.61 -29.45 -11.56
C PRO A 946 -16.15 -30.44 -12.64
N ALA A 947 -16.81 -30.48 -13.80
CA ALA A 947 -16.25 -31.09 -15.01
C ALA A 947 -15.73 -29.96 -15.90
N SER A 948 -14.42 -29.91 -16.14
CA SER A 948 -13.84 -28.96 -17.10
C SER A 948 -13.42 -29.70 -18.36
N ASN A 949 -13.76 -29.15 -19.53
CA ASN A 949 -13.22 -29.61 -20.79
C ASN A 949 -11.71 -29.33 -20.80
N VAL A 950 -10.93 -30.31 -20.38
CA VAL A 950 -9.48 -30.27 -20.56
C VAL A 950 -9.22 -30.51 -22.04
N PRO A 951 -8.50 -29.64 -22.75
CA PRO A 951 -8.04 -29.95 -24.10
C PRO A 951 -7.33 -31.32 -24.08
N SER A 952 -7.70 -32.23 -24.99
CA SER A 952 -7.18 -33.62 -25.05
C SER A 952 -5.64 -33.74 -25.05
N GLN A 953 -4.96 -32.66 -25.42
CA GLN A 953 -3.53 -32.47 -25.31
C GLN A 953 -2.97 -32.54 -23.86
N PHE A 954 -3.73 -32.17 -22.82
CA PHE A 954 -3.31 -32.30 -21.41
C PHE A 954 -3.64 -33.66 -20.77
N ALA A 955 -4.64 -34.40 -21.31
CA ALA A 955 -4.96 -35.75 -20.84
C ALA A 955 -3.87 -36.77 -21.23
N ASN A 956 -3.12 -36.47 -22.30
CA ASN A 956 -1.99 -37.27 -22.78
C ASN A 956 -0.64 -36.78 -22.27
N ASP A 957 -0.55 -35.54 -21.78
CA ASP A 957 0.59 -35.06 -21.00
C ASP A 957 0.41 -35.49 -19.52
N GLU A 958 0.68 -36.79 -19.28
CA GLU A 958 0.83 -37.46 -17.96
C GLU A 958 1.57 -36.68 -16.84
N PRO A 959 2.52 -35.78 -17.14
CA PRO A 959 3.32 -35.10 -16.13
C PRO A 959 2.68 -34.21 -15.06
N LEU A 960 1.64 -33.45 -15.39
CA LEU A 960 1.09 -32.41 -14.49
C LEU A 960 0.37 -32.99 -13.26
N LEU A 961 0.00 -34.27 -13.33
CA LEU A 961 -0.77 -34.99 -12.32
C LEU A 961 0.12 -35.63 -11.25
N GLY A 962 1.45 -35.62 -11.44
CA GLY A 962 2.44 -36.18 -10.52
C GLY A 962 2.47 -35.56 -9.11
N ARG A 963 1.72 -34.47 -8.90
CA ARG A 963 1.57 -33.71 -7.65
C ARG A 963 0.10 -33.49 -7.24
N ALA A 964 -0.86 -34.04 -8.00
CA ALA A 964 -2.27 -33.67 -7.87
C ALA A 964 -2.96 -34.44 -6.74
N SER A 965 -3.68 -33.75 -5.86
CA SER A 965 -4.66 -34.40 -4.97
C SER A 965 -5.86 -34.93 -5.77
N ILE A 966 -6.66 -35.83 -5.19
CA ILE A 966 -7.95 -36.26 -5.79
C ILE A 966 -8.84 -35.04 -6.11
N GLU A 967 -8.84 -34.04 -5.25
CA GLU A 967 -9.59 -32.79 -5.46
C GLU A 967 -9.02 -31.95 -6.62
N GLN A 968 -7.70 -31.91 -6.78
CA GLN A 968 -7.08 -31.27 -7.95
C GLN A 968 -7.36 -32.05 -9.23
N ALA A 969 -7.39 -33.39 -9.18
CA ALA A 969 -7.79 -34.22 -10.32
C ALA A 969 -9.24 -33.94 -10.75
N LEU A 970 -10.15 -33.75 -9.79
CA LEU A 970 -11.53 -33.31 -10.03
C LEU A 970 -11.56 -31.89 -10.63
N ASN A 971 -10.84 -30.93 -10.03
CA ASN A 971 -10.78 -29.56 -10.52
C ASN A 971 -10.14 -29.42 -11.91
N LEU A 972 -9.22 -30.33 -12.24
CA LEU A 972 -8.59 -30.43 -13.55
C LEU A 972 -9.44 -31.23 -14.54
N GLY A 973 -10.62 -31.75 -14.20
CA GLY A 973 -11.48 -32.50 -15.13
C GLY A 973 -10.90 -33.83 -15.63
N VAL A 974 -9.87 -34.37 -14.97
CA VAL A 974 -9.28 -35.68 -15.29
C VAL A 974 -9.95 -36.85 -14.55
N ALA A 975 -10.84 -36.52 -13.61
CA ALA A 975 -11.67 -37.46 -12.87
C ALA A 975 -13.07 -36.88 -12.65
N VAL A 976 -14.05 -37.74 -12.39
CA VAL A 976 -15.43 -37.36 -12.04
C VAL A 976 -15.80 -38.00 -10.71
N GLN A 977 -16.52 -37.26 -9.86
CA GLN A 977 -17.06 -37.77 -8.60
C GLN A 977 -18.59 -37.83 -8.64
N LEU A 978 -19.13 -39.00 -8.33
CA LEU A 978 -20.55 -39.30 -8.20
C LEU A 978 -20.85 -39.66 -6.75
N ARG A 979 -21.91 -39.10 -6.15
CA ARG A 979 -22.33 -39.44 -4.79
C ARG A 979 -23.69 -40.11 -4.79
N TYR A 980 -23.80 -41.18 -4.01
CA TYR A 980 -25.01 -41.97 -3.84
C TYR A 980 -25.35 -42.09 -2.36
N ASP A 981 -26.60 -41.78 -2.00
CA ASP A 981 -27.14 -42.07 -0.68
C ASP A 981 -27.79 -43.46 -0.70
N LEU A 982 -27.10 -44.47 -0.14
CA LEU A 982 -27.63 -45.82 -0.02
C LEU A 982 -28.31 -46.00 1.34
N PRO A 983 -29.27 -46.94 1.50
CA PRO A 983 -29.97 -47.18 2.76
C PRO A 983 -29.06 -47.53 3.96
N TYR A 984 -27.81 -47.94 3.68
CA TYR A 984 -26.83 -48.45 4.62
C TYR A 984 -25.55 -47.58 4.69
N GLY A 985 -25.50 -46.46 3.98
CA GLY A 985 -24.39 -45.50 4.06
C GLY A 985 -24.19 -44.68 2.78
N PRO A 986 -23.48 -43.54 2.85
CA PRO A 986 -23.08 -42.79 1.66
C PRO A 986 -22.01 -43.57 0.87
N LEU A 987 -22.10 -43.51 -0.44
CA LEU A 987 -21.12 -44.05 -1.38
C LEU A 987 -20.65 -42.93 -2.31
N GLU A 988 -19.35 -42.67 -2.33
CA GLU A 988 -18.72 -41.76 -3.27
C GLU A 988 -17.94 -42.56 -4.30
N LEU A 989 -18.22 -42.39 -5.58
CA LEU A 989 -17.54 -43.03 -6.69
C LEU A 989 -16.70 -41.98 -7.41
N LEU A 990 -15.38 -42.19 -7.44
CA LEU A 990 -14.45 -41.44 -8.28
C LEU A 990 -14.06 -42.30 -9.49
N GLU A 991 -14.15 -41.76 -10.70
CA GLU A 991 -13.73 -42.47 -11.91
C GLU A 991 -12.94 -41.58 -12.88
N GLY A 992 -12.09 -42.20 -13.69
CA GLY A 992 -11.23 -41.51 -14.65
C GLY A 992 -10.26 -42.47 -15.35
N PRO A 993 -9.40 -41.98 -16.27
CA PRO A 993 -8.49 -42.83 -17.04
C PRO A 993 -7.55 -43.62 -16.11
N SER A 994 -7.49 -44.94 -16.30
CA SER A 994 -6.74 -45.86 -15.43
C SER A 994 -5.25 -45.50 -15.30
N PRO A 995 -4.49 -45.21 -16.38
CA PRO A 995 -3.08 -44.83 -16.25
C PRO A 995 -2.86 -43.58 -15.38
N VAL A 996 -3.79 -42.62 -15.46
CA VAL A 996 -3.75 -41.35 -14.74
C VAL A 996 -4.08 -41.55 -13.26
N LEU A 997 -5.24 -42.12 -12.96
CA LEU A 997 -5.68 -42.28 -11.58
C LEU A 997 -4.84 -43.31 -10.81
N ARG A 998 -4.36 -44.36 -11.47
CA ARG A 998 -3.45 -45.33 -10.83
C ARG A 998 -2.16 -44.65 -10.40
N ARG A 999 -1.58 -43.81 -11.26
CA ARG A 999 -0.35 -43.07 -10.95
C ARG A 999 -0.57 -42.05 -9.83
N LEU A 1000 -1.75 -41.43 -9.77
CA LEU A 1000 -2.15 -40.54 -8.68
C LEU A 1000 -2.27 -41.30 -7.35
N LEU A 1001 -2.97 -42.43 -7.32
CA LEU A 1001 -3.10 -43.26 -6.13
C LEU A 1001 -1.73 -43.76 -5.63
N GLN A 1002 -0.86 -44.16 -6.54
CA GLN A 1002 0.51 -44.61 -6.22
C GLN A 1002 1.37 -43.50 -5.58
N GLN A 1003 0.98 -42.24 -5.72
CA GLN A 1003 1.67 -41.08 -5.15
C GLN A 1003 0.99 -40.56 -3.88
N THR A 1004 -0.21 -41.03 -3.54
CA THR A 1004 -0.91 -40.63 -2.32
C THR A 1004 -0.63 -41.60 -1.18
N ALA A 1005 -0.57 -41.10 0.06
CA ALA A 1005 -0.53 -41.96 1.24
C ALA A 1005 -1.85 -42.76 1.35
N PRO A 1006 -1.78 -44.07 1.70
CA PRO A 1006 -2.98 -44.91 1.78
C PRO A 1006 -3.89 -44.44 2.92
N ARG A 1007 -5.20 -44.38 2.67
CA ARG A 1007 -6.20 -44.09 3.71
C ARG A 1007 -6.63 -45.32 4.51
N TRP A 1008 -6.13 -46.50 4.13
CA TRP A 1008 -6.49 -47.80 4.68
C TRP A 1008 -5.31 -48.49 5.36
N THR A 1009 -5.63 -49.49 6.17
CA THR A 1009 -4.67 -50.31 6.89
C THR A 1009 -4.56 -51.74 6.37
N THR A 1010 -5.53 -52.18 5.57
CA THR A 1010 -5.55 -53.51 4.95
C THR A 1010 -6.03 -53.40 3.51
N SER A 1011 -5.55 -54.32 2.66
CA SER A 1011 -5.95 -54.44 1.26
C SER A 1011 -6.09 -55.92 0.90
N GLU A 1012 -7.23 -56.31 0.33
CA GLU A 1012 -7.46 -57.69 -0.14
C GLU A 1012 -7.99 -57.71 -1.59
N PRO A 1013 -7.41 -58.57 -2.47
CA PRO A 1013 -7.95 -58.75 -3.81
C PRO A 1013 -9.13 -59.73 -3.80
N ARG A 1014 -10.14 -59.43 -4.61
CA ARG A 1014 -11.35 -60.24 -4.79
C ARG A 1014 -11.74 -60.27 -6.27
N GLN A 1015 -12.21 -61.42 -6.74
CA GLN A 1015 -12.74 -61.54 -8.09
C GLN A 1015 -14.23 -61.21 -8.09
N VAL A 1016 -14.64 -60.31 -8.99
CA VAL A 1016 -16.03 -59.90 -9.18
C VAL A 1016 -16.43 -60.03 -10.64
N THR A 1017 -17.72 -60.29 -10.89
CA THR A 1017 -18.25 -60.37 -12.26
C THR A 1017 -19.02 -59.11 -12.58
N ILE A 1018 -18.57 -58.37 -13.59
CA ILE A 1018 -19.22 -57.14 -14.07
C ILE A 1018 -19.51 -57.34 -15.56
N HIS A 1019 -20.77 -57.17 -15.98
CA HIS A 1019 -21.24 -57.45 -17.36
C HIS A 1019 -20.83 -58.84 -17.91
N GLY A 1020 -20.73 -59.85 -17.04
CA GLY A 1020 -20.37 -61.22 -17.44
C GLY A 1020 -18.87 -61.45 -17.65
N GLN A 1021 -18.02 -60.46 -17.37
CA GLN A 1021 -16.56 -60.59 -17.37
C GLN A 1021 -16.02 -60.58 -15.94
N SER A 1022 -14.94 -61.33 -15.68
CA SER A 1022 -14.28 -61.37 -14.38
C SER A 1022 -13.28 -60.22 -14.27
N HIS A 1023 -13.38 -59.44 -13.21
CA HIS A 1023 -12.48 -58.33 -12.90
C HIS A 1023 -11.91 -58.50 -11.50
N GLU A 1024 -10.68 -58.02 -11.31
CA GLU A 1024 -10.07 -57.93 -9.98
C GLU A 1024 -10.53 -56.64 -9.30
N LEU A 1025 -11.09 -56.80 -8.10
CA LEU A 1025 -11.51 -55.75 -7.21
C LEU A 1025 -10.67 -55.80 -5.95
N TRP A 1026 -10.13 -54.65 -5.54
CA TRP A 1026 -9.42 -54.50 -4.28
C TRP A 1026 -10.34 -53.88 -3.24
N ILE A 1027 -10.49 -54.57 -2.11
CA ILE A 1027 -11.21 -54.08 -0.94
C ILE A 1027 -10.18 -53.57 0.07
N MET A 1028 -10.36 -52.34 0.52
CA MET A 1028 -9.40 -51.61 1.33
C MET A 1028 -10.11 -51.07 2.56
N ASP A 1029 -9.69 -51.44 3.78
CA ASP A 1029 -10.39 -51.04 5.00
C ASP A 1029 -9.61 -50.04 5.84
N GLY A 1030 -10.32 -49.01 6.30
CA GLY A 1030 -9.77 -47.93 7.12
C GLY A 1030 -9.52 -48.32 8.58
N LYS A 1031 -8.87 -47.40 9.31
CA LYS A 1031 -8.74 -47.51 10.78
C LYS A 1031 -10.10 -47.46 11.49
N SER A 1032 -11.10 -46.80 10.90
CA SER A 1032 -12.49 -46.81 11.39
C SER A 1032 -13.25 -47.96 10.73
N SER A 1033 -14.02 -48.70 11.53
CA SER A 1033 -14.85 -49.82 11.06
C SER A 1033 -15.97 -49.43 10.11
N ASN A 1034 -16.09 -48.18 9.67
CA ASN A 1034 -17.21 -47.71 8.84
C ASN A 1034 -16.73 -47.09 7.52
N ASN A 1035 -15.45 -47.22 7.18
CA ASN A 1035 -14.90 -46.70 5.93
C ASN A 1035 -14.20 -47.83 5.20
N SER A 1036 -14.74 -48.18 4.03
CA SER A 1036 -14.12 -49.13 3.10
C SER A 1036 -13.96 -48.45 1.74
N TRP A 1037 -12.86 -48.74 1.07
CA TRP A 1037 -12.62 -48.35 -0.31
C TRP A 1037 -12.63 -49.58 -1.22
N LEU A 1038 -13.15 -49.38 -2.43
CA LEU A 1038 -13.28 -50.42 -3.44
C LEU A 1038 -12.62 -49.89 -4.72
N VAL A 1039 -11.59 -50.58 -5.20
CA VAL A 1039 -10.79 -50.14 -6.35
C VAL A 1039 -10.70 -51.22 -7.41
N PHE A 1040 -11.07 -50.90 -8.64
CA PHE A 1040 -11.07 -51.83 -9.77
C PHE A 1040 -11.01 -51.07 -11.09
N GLU A 1041 -10.83 -51.80 -12.19
CA GLU A 1041 -10.70 -51.21 -13.53
C GLU A 1041 -11.63 -51.88 -14.54
N LEU A 1042 -12.33 -51.06 -15.33
CA LEU A 1042 -13.18 -51.46 -16.45
C LEU A 1042 -12.86 -50.61 -17.67
N ASP A 1043 -12.65 -51.21 -18.84
CA ASP A 1043 -12.51 -50.51 -20.12
C ASP A 1043 -11.58 -49.28 -20.11
N GLN A 1044 -10.40 -49.41 -19.47
CA GLN A 1044 -9.41 -48.34 -19.27
C GLN A 1044 -9.82 -47.20 -18.32
N THR A 1045 -10.93 -47.34 -17.60
CA THR A 1045 -11.35 -46.47 -16.49
C THR A 1045 -11.00 -47.13 -15.16
N LEU A 1046 -10.37 -46.39 -14.25
CA LEU A 1046 -10.17 -46.81 -12.87
C LEU A 1046 -11.26 -46.21 -11.99
N PHE A 1047 -11.81 -47.06 -11.14
CA PHE A 1047 -12.84 -46.75 -10.18
C PHE A 1047 -12.23 -46.72 -8.79
N PHE A 1048 -12.44 -45.63 -8.06
CA PHE A 1048 -12.07 -45.49 -6.67
C PHE A 1048 -13.32 -45.12 -5.88
N MET A 1049 -13.94 -46.09 -5.23
CA MET A 1049 -15.17 -45.89 -4.47
C MET A 1049 -14.87 -45.83 -2.97
N HIS A 1050 -15.48 -44.87 -2.27
CA HIS A 1050 -15.45 -44.73 -0.82
C HIS A 1050 -16.85 -44.98 -0.26
N PHE A 1051 -16.96 -45.97 0.62
CA PHE A 1051 -18.20 -46.35 1.29
C PHE A 1051 -18.13 -46.03 2.79
N GLY A 1052 -19.03 -45.15 3.25
CA GLY A 1052 -19.11 -44.69 4.63
C GLY A 1052 -20.13 -45.45 5.50
N GLY A 1053 -20.21 -46.78 5.36
CA GLY A 1053 -21.15 -47.63 6.09
C GLY A 1053 -20.48 -48.84 6.76
N PRO A 1054 -21.25 -49.69 7.47
CA PRO A 1054 -20.71 -50.86 8.18
C PRO A 1054 -20.02 -51.86 7.23
N PRO A 1055 -18.96 -52.59 7.62
CA PRO A 1055 -18.21 -53.47 6.73
C PRO A 1055 -19.05 -54.65 6.23
N ALA A 1056 -20.05 -55.06 7.03
CA ALA A 1056 -21.00 -56.10 6.66
C ALA A 1056 -21.83 -55.74 5.41
N ASP A 1057 -22.00 -54.45 5.13
CA ASP A 1057 -22.80 -53.95 4.01
C ASP A 1057 -21.97 -53.71 2.73
N VAL A 1058 -20.63 -53.82 2.81
CA VAL A 1058 -19.74 -53.72 1.64
C VAL A 1058 -20.09 -54.77 0.59
N GLN A 1059 -20.51 -55.96 1.01
CA GLN A 1059 -20.95 -57.01 0.08
C GLN A 1059 -22.14 -56.56 -0.77
N ALA A 1060 -23.09 -55.82 -0.18
CA ALA A 1060 -24.24 -55.31 -0.91
C ALA A 1060 -23.84 -54.30 -2.00
N VAL A 1061 -22.80 -53.50 -1.76
CA VAL A 1061 -22.22 -52.59 -2.77
C VAL A 1061 -21.55 -53.39 -3.89
N ILE A 1062 -20.78 -54.43 -3.55
CA ILE A 1062 -20.10 -55.30 -4.51
C ILE A 1062 -21.11 -56.01 -5.43
N ASP A 1063 -22.20 -56.53 -4.86
CA ASP A 1063 -23.23 -57.24 -5.61
C ASP A 1063 -23.95 -56.32 -6.63
N HIS A 1064 -23.92 -55.00 -6.41
CA HIS A 1064 -24.48 -53.99 -7.31
C HIS A 1064 -23.51 -53.48 -8.39
N LEU A 1065 -22.23 -53.88 -8.40
CA LEU A 1065 -21.28 -53.41 -9.43
C LEU A 1065 -21.68 -53.86 -10.84
N GLY A 1066 -22.36 -55.01 -10.97
CA GLY A 1066 -22.89 -55.49 -12.25
C GLY A 1066 -23.99 -54.61 -12.87
N ASP A 1067 -24.57 -53.70 -12.09
CA ASP A 1067 -25.62 -52.78 -12.51
C ASP A 1067 -25.09 -51.43 -13.04
N LEU A 1068 -23.77 -51.20 -13.02
CA LEU A 1068 -23.15 -50.00 -13.60
C LEU A 1068 -23.43 -49.96 -15.12
N GLN A 1069 -23.65 -48.78 -15.68
CA GLN A 1069 -23.88 -48.62 -17.12
C GLN A 1069 -23.07 -47.45 -17.65
N VAL A 1070 -22.52 -47.60 -18.87
CA VAL A 1070 -21.86 -46.50 -19.57
C VAL A 1070 -22.88 -45.44 -19.93
N VAL A 1071 -22.59 -44.19 -19.58
CA VAL A 1071 -23.36 -43.02 -19.95
C VAL A 1071 -22.80 -42.48 -21.26
N THR A 1072 -23.43 -42.83 -22.37
CA THR A 1072 -23.08 -42.26 -23.68
C THR A 1072 -23.65 -40.84 -23.80
N PRO A 1073 -22.87 -39.84 -24.25
CA PRO A 1073 -23.41 -38.53 -24.59
C PRO A 1073 -24.50 -38.71 -25.64
N SER A 1074 -25.70 -38.19 -25.39
CA SER A 1074 -26.69 -38.07 -26.46
C SER A 1074 -26.07 -37.21 -27.56
N GLN A 1075 -25.91 -37.78 -28.76
CA GLN A 1075 -25.58 -37.01 -29.96
C GLN A 1075 -26.75 -36.05 -30.22
N HIS A 1076 -26.70 -34.86 -29.62
CA HIS A 1076 -27.60 -33.78 -29.98
C HIS A 1076 -27.15 -33.22 -31.33
N THR A 1077 -27.92 -33.57 -32.36
CA THR A 1077 -28.00 -32.87 -33.66
C THR A 1077 -28.37 -31.41 -33.51
#